data_AF-A0A212CX56-F1
#
_entry.id   AF-A0A212CX56-F1
#
_cell.length_a   1.000
_cell.length_b   1.000
_cell.length_c   1.000
_cell.angle_alpha   90.00
_cell.angle_beta   90.00
_cell.angle_gamma   90.00
#
_symmetry.space_group_name_H-M   'P 1'
#
loop_
_entity.id
_entity.type
_entity.pdbx_description
1 polymer ?
#
loop_
_entity_poly.entity_id
_entity_poly.type
_entity_poly.pdbx_seq_one_letter_code
_entity_poly.pdbx_strand_id
1 'polypeptide(L)'
;MLEEWRPLMCPFDVTMQKAITYFEIFLPTSLPPELHHKGFKLWFDELIGLWVSVQNLPQWEGQLVNLFARLATDNIGYIDWDPYVPKNKLMKLLQRLPNSVVRRLHRERYKKPSWLTPVPDSHKLTDQDVTDFVQCIIQPVLLAMFSKTGSLEAAQALQNLALMRPELVIPPVLERTYPALETLTEPHQLTATLSCVIGVARSLVSGGKWFPEGPTHMLPLLMRALPGVDPNDFSKCMVERELCSATAEFEDFVLQFMDRCFGLIESSTLEQTREETETEKMTHLESLVELGLSSTFSTILTQCSKEIFMVALQKVFNFSISHIFETRVAGRMVADMCRAAVKITRVDGKKLLLYREQLVKILQRTLHLTCKQGYTLSCNLLHHLLRSTTLIYPTEYCSDWGKPGDLWNLGIQWHVPSSEEVAFAFYLLDSFLQPELSKLQRCGDGELEMSRDDVLQSLTIVHNCLIGSGNLLPPLKGEPVTNLVPSMVSLEETKLYTGLEYDHILNNSEDDTKSLFLIIKIIGDLLQFQGSHKHEFDSRWKSFNLVKKSMENRVSIFTYNSEFILKLRTLTVEGCEYKKIHQDMIRDLLRLSTSSYSQGALYCLLGNHSGVCLANLHDWDCIVQTWPAIVSSGLSQAMSLEKPSIVRLFDDLAEKIHRQYETIGLDFTKKLKKDLNANKRGMNYENLVNTLLDGVEQRNLPWKFEHIGIGLLSLLLRDDRVLPLRAIRFFVENLNHDAIVVRKMAISAVAGILKQLKRTHKKLTVSPYEISGYPKPTQIVAGDRPDNHWLHYDSKSIPRTKKEWESSCFVEKTHWGYYTWPQNMVVYAGVEEQPKLGRSREDLTEGIFRNFDDAFLPVLKPHLERLVADSHESTQRCVAEIIAGLIRGSKHWTFEKVM
;
A
#
# COMPACT_ATOMS: atom_id res chain seq x y z
N MET A 1 -25.03 13.90 -15.66
CA MET A 1 -23.75 14.65 -15.74
C MET A 1 -23.98 16.16 -15.75
N LEU A 2 -23.79 16.91 -16.85
CA LEU A 2 -23.83 18.39 -16.79
C LEU A 2 -25.14 18.95 -16.23
N GLU A 3 -26.30 18.52 -16.74
CA GLU A 3 -27.63 18.95 -16.27
C GLU A 3 -27.94 18.55 -14.80
N GLU A 4 -27.19 17.59 -14.28
CA GLU A 4 -27.39 17.02 -12.93
C GLU A 4 -26.47 17.70 -11.90
N TRP A 5 -25.27 18.11 -12.32
CA TRP A 5 -24.23 18.64 -11.41
C TRP A 5 -24.00 20.16 -11.55
N ARG A 6 -24.32 20.80 -12.70
CA ARG A 6 -24.40 22.27 -12.81
C ARG A 6 -25.32 22.92 -11.75
N PRO A 7 -26.50 22.35 -11.42
CA PRO A 7 -27.33 22.84 -10.32
C PRO A 7 -26.65 22.89 -8.93
N LEU A 8 -25.51 22.21 -8.75
CA LEU A 8 -24.72 22.19 -7.51
C LEU A 8 -23.56 23.22 -7.52
N MET A 9 -23.38 23.97 -8.61
CA MET A 9 -22.27 24.94 -8.77
C MET A 9 -22.54 26.28 -8.06
N CYS A 10 -22.85 26.25 -6.76
CA CYS A 10 -22.89 27.46 -5.92
C CYS A 10 -21.53 27.68 -5.26
N PRO A 11 -20.72 28.68 -5.67
CA PRO A 11 -19.35 28.86 -5.19
C PRO A 11 -19.25 29.22 -3.70
N PHE A 12 -20.38 29.57 -3.08
CA PHE A 12 -20.47 29.98 -1.68
C PHE A 12 -20.76 28.82 -0.72
N ASP A 13 -21.02 27.60 -1.21
CA ASP A 13 -21.25 26.43 -0.35
C ASP A 13 -20.40 25.20 -0.73
N VAL A 14 -20.42 24.20 0.16
CA VAL A 14 -19.65 22.96 0.00
C VAL A 14 -20.14 22.07 -1.16
N THR A 15 -21.26 22.40 -1.81
CA THR A 15 -21.75 21.62 -2.95
C THR A 15 -21.04 21.94 -4.26
N MET A 16 -20.40 23.11 -4.38
CA MET A 16 -19.42 23.36 -5.46
C MET A 16 -18.29 22.33 -5.42
N GLN A 17 -17.71 22.07 -4.24
CA GLN A 17 -16.67 21.04 -4.10
C GLN A 17 -17.17 19.66 -4.55
N LYS A 18 -18.42 19.32 -4.25
CA LYS A 18 -19.04 18.07 -4.69
C LYS A 18 -19.22 18.04 -6.22
N ALA A 19 -19.66 19.15 -6.83
CA ALA A 19 -19.81 19.29 -8.28
C ALA A 19 -18.48 19.11 -9.02
N ILE A 20 -17.44 19.86 -8.61
CA ILE A 20 -16.11 19.79 -9.24
C ILE A 20 -15.47 18.41 -9.06
N THR A 21 -15.62 17.78 -7.89
CA THR A 21 -15.15 16.39 -7.69
C THR A 21 -15.87 15.41 -8.63
N TYR A 22 -17.18 15.56 -8.88
CA TYR A 22 -17.87 14.72 -9.87
C TYR A 22 -17.43 15.02 -11.31
N PHE A 23 -17.15 16.28 -11.66
CA PHE A 23 -16.60 16.59 -12.97
C PHE A 23 -15.19 16.01 -13.15
N GLU A 24 -14.32 16.11 -12.15
CA GLU A 24 -12.97 15.53 -12.17
C GLU A 24 -13.04 14.01 -12.34
N ILE A 25 -13.87 13.29 -11.58
CA ILE A 25 -13.95 11.83 -11.67
C ILE A 25 -14.63 11.35 -12.98
N PHE A 26 -15.77 11.93 -13.36
CA PHE A 26 -16.67 11.33 -14.35
C PHE A 26 -16.75 12.03 -15.70
N LEU A 27 -16.32 13.30 -15.83
CA LEU A 27 -16.55 14.06 -17.06
C LEU A 27 -15.58 13.58 -18.17
N PRO A 28 -16.10 13.08 -19.30
CA PRO A 28 -15.28 12.40 -20.29
C PRO A 28 -14.43 13.40 -21.09
N THR A 29 -13.12 13.16 -21.10
CA THR A 29 -12.13 13.97 -21.82
C THR A 29 -11.61 13.29 -23.09
N SER A 30 -11.69 11.96 -23.20
CA SER A 30 -11.06 11.15 -24.26
C SER A 30 -12.01 10.75 -25.41
N LEU A 31 -12.87 11.68 -25.84
CA LEU A 31 -13.80 11.47 -26.98
C LEU A 31 -13.12 11.67 -28.34
N PRO A 32 -13.60 11.01 -29.42
CA PRO A 32 -13.12 11.26 -30.78
C PRO A 32 -13.53 12.66 -31.27
N PRO A 33 -12.79 13.28 -32.21
CA PRO A 33 -13.01 14.67 -32.65
C PRO A 33 -14.42 14.95 -33.15
N GLU A 34 -15.00 13.99 -33.87
CA GLU A 34 -16.38 14.02 -34.37
C GLU A 34 -17.41 14.30 -33.25
N LEU A 35 -17.13 13.84 -32.03
CA LEU A 35 -18.01 13.94 -30.86
C LEU A 35 -17.55 15.00 -29.84
N HIS A 36 -16.53 15.82 -30.15
CA HIS A 36 -16.10 16.90 -29.24
C HIS A 36 -17.22 17.90 -28.92
N HIS A 37 -18.15 18.11 -29.85
CA HIS A 37 -19.37 18.92 -29.66
C HIS A 37 -20.37 18.32 -28.65
N LYS A 38 -20.22 17.03 -28.28
CA LYS A 38 -20.95 16.35 -27.19
C LYS A 38 -20.06 16.10 -25.96
N GLY A 39 -18.79 16.49 -26.04
CA GLY A 39 -17.77 16.32 -25.01
C GLY A 39 -17.40 17.66 -24.38
N PHE A 40 -16.10 17.98 -24.38
CA PHE A 40 -15.58 19.16 -23.68
C PHE A 40 -16.09 20.50 -24.21
N LYS A 41 -16.47 20.61 -25.49
CA LYS A 41 -17.01 21.87 -26.04
C LYS A 41 -18.37 22.27 -25.44
N LEU A 42 -19.00 21.39 -24.65
CA LEU A 42 -20.23 21.72 -23.91
C LEU A 42 -19.97 22.43 -22.56
N TRP A 43 -18.75 22.41 -22.04
CA TRP A 43 -18.44 22.82 -20.65
C TRP A 43 -17.06 23.46 -20.43
N PHE A 44 -16.14 23.38 -21.40
CA PHE A 44 -14.78 23.89 -21.23
C PHE A 44 -14.76 25.40 -20.97
N ASP A 45 -15.40 26.19 -21.84
CA ASP A 45 -15.40 27.66 -21.76
C ASP A 45 -16.05 28.16 -20.45
N GLU A 46 -17.11 27.48 -20.02
CA GLU A 46 -17.81 27.70 -18.74
C GLU A 46 -16.88 27.47 -17.53
N LEU A 47 -16.21 26.30 -17.49
CA LEU A 47 -15.36 25.94 -16.36
C LEU A 47 -14.02 26.67 -16.33
N ILE A 48 -13.41 26.95 -17.49
CA ILE A 48 -12.15 27.72 -17.56
C ILE A 48 -12.40 29.19 -17.23
N GLY A 49 -13.56 29.75 -17.64
CA GLY A 49 -14.01 31.07 -17.23
C GLY A 49 -14.22 31.16 -15.72
N LEU A 50 -14.87 30.16 -15.12
CA LEU A 50 -15.01 30.05 -13.66
C LEU A 50 -13.64 30.01 -12.97
N TRP A 51 -12.71 29.17 -13.44
CA TRP A 51 -11.35 29.09 -12.88
C TRP A 51 -10.61 30.43 -12.95
N VAL A 52 -10.63 31.08 -14.11
CA VAL A 52 -9.99 32.39 -14.33
C VAL A 52 -10.59 33.50 -13.45
N SER A 53 -11.88 33.42 -13.11
CA SER A 53 -12.57 34.42 -12.28
C SER A 53 -12.25 34.33 -10.78
N VAL A 54 -11.75 33.19 -10.29
CA VAL A 54 -11.58 32.93 -8.85
C VAL A 54 -10.12 33.07 -8.43
N GLN A 55 -9.87 34.00 -7.50
CA GLN A 55 -8.53 34.32 -6.99
C GLN A 55 -8.19 33.70 -5.63
N ASN A 56 -9.18 33.12 -4.93
CA ASN A 56 -9.10 32.79 -3.50
C ASN A 56 -8.51 31.40 -3.17
N LEU A 57 -7.84 30.73 -4.12
CA LEU A 57 -7.27 29.37 -3.99
C LEU A 57 -8.19 28.37 -3.24
N PRO A 58 -9.48 28.22 -3.63
CA PRO A 58 -10.40 27.36 -2.91
C PRO A 58 -10.00 25.89 -3.06
N GLN A 59 -10.39 25.06 -2.09
CA GLN A 59 -10.04 23.63 -2.08
C GLN A 59 -10.45 22.90 -3.37
N TRP A 60 -11.56 23.32 -4.01
CA TRP A 60 -12.07 22.73 -5.24
C TRP A 60 -11.25 23.06 -6.50
N GLU A 61 -10.40 24.09 -6.46
CA GLU A 61 -9.57 24.48 -7.61
C GLU A 61 -8.60 23.37 -8.02
N GLY A 62 -8.06 22.62 -7.05
CA GLY A 62 -7.11 21.54 -7.31
C GLY A 62 -7.71 20.42 -8.16
N GLN A 63 -8.98 20.04 -7.93
CA GLN A 63 -9.68 19.07 -8.76
C GLN A 63 -9.99 19.63 -10.15
N LEU A 64 -10.29 20.93 -10.26
CA LEU A 64 -10.54 21.58 -11.54
C LEU A 64 -9.29 21.63 -12.42
N VAL A 65 -8.13 21.95 -11.84
CA VAL A 65 -6.82 21.89 -12.51
C VAL A 65 -6.47 20.46 -12.94
N ASN A 66 -6.78 19.43 -12.12
CA ASN A 66 -6.61 18.04 -12.53
C ASN A 66 -7.47 17.66 -13.74
N LEU A 67 -8.73 18.12 -13.78
CA LEU A 67 -9.63 17.92 -14.92
C LEU A 67 -9.07 18.58 -16.19
N PHE A 68 -8.58 19.83 -16.10
CA PHE A 68 -7.96 20.51 -17.25
C PHE A 68 -6.65 19.84 -17.68
N ALA A 69 -5.82 19.36 -16.75
CA ALA A 69 -4.61 18.62 -17.09
C ALA A 69 -4.93 17.32 -17.86
N ARG A 70 -5.99 16.59 -17.47
CA ARG A 70 -6.49 15.43 -18.23
C ARG A 70 -7.02 15.84 -19.60
N LEU A 71 -7.84 16.90 -19.65
CA LEU A 71 -8.43 17.41 -20.89
C LEU A 71 -7.38 17.84 -21.93
N ALA A 72 -6.39 18.63 -21.50
CA ALA A 72 -5.27 19.09 -22.31
C ALA A 72 -4.41 17.92 -22.81
N THR A 73 -4.21 16.89 -21.98
CA THR A 73 -3.48 15.69 -22.35
C THR A 73 -4.24 14.90 -23.42
N ASP A 74 -5.55 14.72 -23.30
CA ASP A 74 -6.33 13.91 -24.25
C ASP A 74 -6.48 14.60 -25.62
N ASN A 75 -6.78 15.91 -25.63
CA ASN A 75 -7.25 16.68 -26.80
C ASN A 75 -6.22 17.68 -27.36
N ILE A 76 -4.96 17.25 -27.46
CA ILE A 76 -3.87 18.04 -28.06
C ILE A 76 -4.28 18.49 -29.47
N GLY A 77 -4.28 19.80 -29.72
CA GLY A 77 -4.61 20.42 -31.00
C GLY A 77 -6.09 20.71 -31.26
N TYR A 78 -6.95 20.58 -30.26
CA TYR A 78 -8.40 20.89 -30.37
C TYR A 78 -8.90 21.97 -29.40
N ILE A 79 -8.01 22.46 -28.54
CA ILE A 79 -8.25 23.55 -27.57
C ILE A 79 -7.06 24.51 -27.69
N ASP A 80 -7.35 25.80 -27.84
CA ASP A 80 -6.36 26.86 -27.67
C ASP A 80 -6.19 27.17 -26.18
N TRP A 81 -4.96 27.06 -25.69
CA TRP A 81 -4.62 27.30 -24.29
C TRP A 81 -3.87 28.62 -24.07
N ASP A 82 -3.45 29.32 -25.13
CA ASP A 82 -2.62 30.52 -25.06
C ASP A 82 -3.20 31.61 -24.11
N PRO A 83 -4.52 31.90 -24.09
CA PRO A 83 -5.11 32.88 -23.16
C PRO A 83 -4.99 32.53 -21.67
N TYR A 84 -4.59 31.30 -21.33
CA TYR A 84 -4.63 30.73 -19.98
C TYR A 84 -3.26 30.37 -19.39
N VAL A 85 -2.18 30.36 -20.19
CA VAL A 85 -0.83 29.94 -19.78
C VAL A 85 -0.20 30.73 -18.61
N PRO A 86 -0.32 32.07 -18.51
CA PRO A 86 0.50 32.87 -17.57
C PRO A 86 0.29 32.70 -16.05
N LYS A 87 -0.47 31.72 -15.57
CA LYS A 87 -1.06 31.70 -14.21
C LYS A 87 -0.58 30.56 -13.28
N ASN A 88 0.48 29.83 -13.62
CA ASN A 88 0.86 28.56 -12.96
C ASN A 88 2.02 28.63 -11.94
N LYS A 89 2.03 27.72 -10.94
CA LYS A 89 3.01 27.66 -9.83
C LYS A 89 4.19 26.70 -10.10
N LEU A 90 5.43 27.11 -9.76
CA LEU A 90 6.67 26.53 -10.33
C LEU A 90 7.20 25.18 -9.78
N MET A 91 7.15 24.88 -8.48
CA MET A 91 8.06 23.83 -7.94
C MET A 91 7.69 22.39 -8.33
N LYS A 92 6.42 21.97 -8.16
CA LYS A 92 5.98 20.63 -8.61
C LYS A 92 5.95 20.49 -10.15
N LEU A 93 5.96 21.61 -10.87
CA LEU A 93 6.01 21.66 -12.33
C LEU A 93 7.36 21.12 -12.85
N LEU A 94 8.48 21.48 -12.19
CA LEU A 94 9.83 21.24 -12.67
C LEU A 94 10.17 19.75 -12.88
N GLN A 95 9.70 18.84 -12.01
CA GLN A 95 9.86 17.39 -12.21
C GLN A 95 8.81 16.78 -13.17
N ARG A 96 7.58 17.32 -13.17
CA ARG A 96 6.44 16.71 -13.88
C ARG A 96 6.35 17.13 -15.33
N LEU A 97 6.74 18.36 -15.66
CA LEU A 97 6.64 18.92 -17.00
C LEU A 97 7.57 18.20 -18.00
N PRO A 98 8.87 17.98 -17.73
CA PRO A 98 9.72 17.18 -18.63
C PRO A 98 9.19 15.76 -18.86
N ASN A 99 8.72 15.09 -17.82
CA ASN A 99 8.12 13.75 -17.90
C ASN A 99 6.83 13.75 -18.76
N SER A 100 5.98 14.78 -18.63
CA SER A 100 4.79 14.93 -19.45
C SER A 100 5.12 15.22 -20.92
N VAL A 101 6.13 16.05 -21.20
CA VAL A 101 6.60 16.31 -22.58
C VAL A 101 7.19 15.03 -23.20
N VAL A 102 8.00 14.27 -22.45
CA VAL A 102 8.51 12.96 -22.89
C VAL A 102 7.38 11.96 -23.19
N ARG A 103 6.34 11.90 -22.35
CA ARG A 103 5.15 11.07 -22.59
C ARG A 103 4.35 11.53 -23.82
N ARG A 104 4.30 12.83 -24.08
CA ARG A 104 3.67 13.42 -25.27
C ARG A 104 4.46 13.05 -26.54
N LEU A 105 5.78 13.22 -26.54
CA LEU A 105 6.65 12.77 -27.64
C LEU A 105 6.53 11.27 -27.89
N HIS A 106 6.45 10.45 -26.83
CA HIS A 106 6.19 9.03 -26.96
C HIS A 106 4.85 8.75 -27.67
N ARG A 107 3.75 9.41 -27.23
CA ARG A 107 2.42 9.30 -27.87
C ARG A 107 2.45 9.73 -29.35
N GLU A 108 3.18 10.78 -29.68
CA GLU A 108 3.18 11.39 -31.01
C GLU A 108 4.09 10.68 -32.03
N ARG A 109 5.25 10.16 -31.59
CA ARG A 109 6.30 9.63 -32.47
C ARG A 109 6.48 8.11 -32.40
N TYR A 110 6.19 7.45 -31.27
CA TYR A 110 6.58 6.05 -31.02
C TYR A 110 5.41 5.10 -30.71
N LYS A 111 4.29 5.61 -30.19
CA LYS A 111 3.11 4.80 -29.88
C LYS A 111 2.42 4.36 -31.17
N LYS A 112 2.19 3.05 -31.31
CA LYS A 112 1.48 2.48 -32.46
C LYS A 112 0.02 2.99 -32.53
N PRO A 113 -0.58 3.08 -33.72
CA PRO A 113 -2.00 3.38 -33.89
C PRO A 113 -2.90 2.48 -33.01
N SER A 114 -3.99 3.07 -32.51
CA SER A 114 -4.90 2.46 -31.54
C SER A 114 -6.28 3.12 -31.68
N TRP A 115 -7.27 2.69 -30.88
CA TRP A 115 -8.60 3.32 -30.86
C TRP A 115 -8.59 4.75 -30.30
N LEU A 116 -7.50 5.15 -29.63
CA LEU A 116 -7.31 6.49 -29.07
C LEU A 116 -7.01 7.51 -30.18
N THR A 117 -7.68 8.66 -30.12
CA THR A 117 -7.50 9.77 -31.06
C THR A 117 -6.00 10.11 -31.27
N PRO A 118 -5.47 10.02 -32.51
CA PRO A 118 -4.11 10.42 -32.81
C PRO A 118 -3.96 11.93 -32.70
N VAL A 119 -2.75 12.41 -32.39
CA VAL A 119 -2.46 13.86 -32.37
C VAL A 119 -2.34 14.37 -33.82
N PRO A 120 -3.05 15.44 -34.20
CA PRO A 120 -2.93 16.05 -35.53
C PRO A 120 -1.50 16.51 -35.82
N ASP A 121 -1.03 16.34 -37.08
CA ASP A 121 0.34 16.71 -37.46
C ASP A 121 0.68 18.19 -37.20
N SER A 122 -0.31 19.08 -37.31
CA SER A 122 -0.16 20.52 -37.01
C SER A 122 0.12 20.85 -35.54
N HIS A 123 -0.08 19.92 -34.62
CA HIS A 123 0.10 20.10 -33.18
C HIS A 123 1.02 19.04 -32.55
N LYS A 124 1.74 18.27 -33.38
CA LYS A 124 2.87 17.47 -32.90
C LYS A 124 4.03 18.38 -32.56
N LEU A 125 4.78 18.02 -31.52
CA LEU A 125 5.98 18.76 -31.12
C LEU A 125 7.05 18.62 -32.21
N THR A 126 7.40 19.73 -32.85
CA THR A 126 8.50 19.81 -33.81
C THR A 126 9.83 19.65 -33.09
N ASP A 127 10.92 19.46 -33.86
CA ASP A 127 12.24 19.43 -33.24
C ASP A 127 12.71 20.80 -32.72
N GLN A 128 12.13 21.92 -33.17
CA GLN A 128 12.41 23.23 -32.57
C GLN A 128 11.68 23.40 -31.23
N ASP A 129 10.38 23.09 -31.15
CA ASP A 129 9.59 23.21 -29.90
C ASP A 129 10.21 22.44 -28.73
N VAL A 130 10.76 21.25 -29.02
CA VAL A 130 11.46 20.42 -28.03
C VAL A 130 12.78 21.04 -27.59
N THR A 131 13.49 21.72 -28.50
CA THR A 131 14.74 22.43 -28.21
C THR A 131 14.48 23.64 -27.32
N ASP A 132 13.50 24.47 -27.69
CA ASP A 132 13.12 25.67 -26.95
C ASP A 132 12.59 25.34 -25.55
N PHE A 133 11.82 24.25 -25.42
CA PHE A 133 11.38 23.73 -24.13
C PHE A 133 12.56 23.33 -23.23
N VAL A 134 13.58 22.65 -23.77
CA VAL A 134 14.76 22.26 -23.00
C VAL A 134 15.56 23.51 -22.58
N GLN A 135 15.75 24.47 -23.49
CA GLN A 135 16.46 25.72 -23.19
C GLN A 135 15.77 26.55 -22.09
N CYS A 136 14.44 26.62 -22.07
CA CYS A 136 13.74 27.42 -21.06
C CYS A 136 13.75 26.80 -19.65
N ILE A 137 13.78 25.47 -19.54
CA ILE A 137 13.66 24.76 -18.26
C ILE A 137 14.99 24.28 -17.68
N ILE A 138 16.05 24.15 -18.48
CA ILE A 138 17.33 23.60 -18.02
C ILE A 138 17.98 24.43 -16.91
N GLN A 139 17.90 25.76 -16.96
CA GLN A 139 18.52 26.62 -15.93
C GLN A 139 17.85 26.48 -14.54
N PRO A 140 16.50 26.52 -14.41
CA PRO A 140 15.82 26.14 -13.17
C PRO A 140 16.19 24.73 -12.66
N VAL A 141 16.36 23.76 -13.56
CA VAL A 141 16.71 22.37 -13.19
C VAL A 141 18.15 22.27 -12.67
N LEU A 142 19.11 22.93 -13.33
CA LEU A 142 20.51 23.00 -12.90
C LEU A 142 20.66 23.75 -11.56
N LEU A 143 19.82 24.76 -11.30
CA LEU A 143 19.76 25.42 -10.00
C LEU A 143 19.18 24.48 -8.91
N ALA A 144 18.12 23.73 -9.24
CA ALA A 144 17.50 22.77 -8.34
C ALA A 144 18.40 21.57 -8.00
N MET A 145 19.42 21.27 -8.82
CA MET A 145 20.41 20.21 -8.54
C MET A 145 21.06 20.36 -7.17
N PHE A 146 21.42 21.59 -6.78
CA PHE A 146 22.04 21.90 -5.49
C PHE A 146 21.03 22.30 -4.40
N SER A 147 19.75 21.92 -4.54
CA SER A 147 18.73 22.22 -3.54
C SER A 147 19.02 21.54 -2.20
N LYS A 148 18.84 22.28 -1.10
CA LYS A 148 18.91 21.76 0.28
C LYS A 148 17.85 20.68 0.59
N THR A 149 16.83 20.53 -0.26
CA THR A 149 15.83 19.45 -0.17
C THR A 149 16.26 18.14 -0.84
N GLY A 150 17.47 18.09 -1.42
CA GLY A 150 18.00 16.95 -2.17
C GLY A 150 17.83 17.07 -3.69
N SER A 151 18.74 16.42 -4.42
CA SER A 151 18.87 16.50 -5.89
C SER A 151 17.92 15.60 -6.68
N LEU A 152 17.19 14.69 -6.03
CA LEU A 152 16.43 13.61 -6.68
C LEU A 152 15.38 14.10 -7.69
N GLU A 153 14.73 15.23 -7.44
CA GLU A 153 13.74 15.80 -8.37
C GLU A 153 14.42 16.43 -9.61
N ALA A 154 15.59 17.04 -9.42
CA ALA A 154 16.41 17.58 -10.51
C ALA A 154 17.01 16.45 -11.36
N ALA A 155 17.52 15.38 -10.75
CA ALA A 155 18.01 14.19 -11.46
C ALA A 155 16.93 13.57 -12.35
N GLN A 156 15.69 13.45 -11.86
CA GLN A 156 14.55 13.00 -12.66
C GLN A 156 14.18 13.99 -13.78
N ALA A 157 14.27 15.30 -13.56
CA ALA A 157 14.06 16.27 -14.62
C ALA A 157 15.14 16.14 -15.72
N LEU A 158 16.42 16.14 -15.34
CA LEU A 158 17.58 15.98 -16.24
C LEU A 158 17.49 14.69 -17.06
N GLN A 159 17.11 13.55 -16.45
CA GLN A 159 16.84 12.31 -17.18
C GLN A 159 15.86 12.51 -18.34
N ASN A 160 14.71 13.14 -18.06
CA ASN A 160 13.67 13.32 -19.08
C ASN A 160 14.10 14.34 -20.15
N LEU A 161 14.86 15.38 -19.79
CA LEU A 161 15.41 16.35 -20.74
C LEU A 161 16.50 15.73 -21.63
N ALA A 162 17.41 14.92 -21.06
CA ALA A 162 18.49 14.26 -21.79
C ALA A 162 18.00 13.13 -22.73
N LEU A 163 16.78 12.60 -22.53
CA LEU A 163 16.12 11.73 -23.51
C LEU A 163 15.63 12.50 -24.75
N MET A 164 15.51 13.83 -24.68
CA MET A 164 15.03 14.69 -25.77
C MET A 164 16.16 15.44 -26.48
N ARG A 165 17.04 16.09 -25.73
CA ARG A 165 18.15 16.94 -26.22
C ARG A 165 19.40 16.72 -25.35
N PRO A 166 20.10 15.57 -25.47
CA PRO A 166 21.28 15.27 -24.66
C PRO A 166 22.37 16.34 -24.75
N GLU A 167 22.56 16.94 -25.93
CA GLU A 167 23.58 17.95 -26.23
C GLU A 167 23.41 19.27 -25.46
N LEU A 168 22.18 19.60 -25.03
CA LEU A 168 21.91 20.79 -24.22
C LEU A 168 21.93 20.52 -22.71
N VAL A 169 21.84 19.24 -22.30
CA VAL A 169 21.59 18.84 -20.92
C VAL A 169 22.82 18.23 -20.27
N ILE A 170 23.55 17.40 -21.03
CA ILE A 170 24.68 16.64 -20.50
C ILE A 170 25.92 17.52 -20.26
N PRO A 171 26.39 18.37 -21.20
CA PRO A 171 27.58 19.19 -20.95
C PRO A 171 27.47 20.08 -19.70
N PRO A 172 26.37 20.82 -19.45
CA PRO A 172 26.22 21.62 -18.23
C PRO A 172 26.19 20.80 -16.92
N VAL A 173 25.81 19.52 -16.97
CA VAL A 173 25.90 18.62 -15.81
C VAL A 173 27.35 18.16 -15.61
N LEU A 174 28.07 17.79 -16.68
CA LEU A 174 29.47 17.38 -16.62
C LEU A 174 30.40 18.52 -16.17
N GLU A 175 30.19 19.74 -16.68
CA GLU A 175 30.89 20.97 -16.27
C GLU A 175 30.83 21.22 -14.76
N ARG A 176 29.71 20.84 -14.12
CA ARG A 176 29.53 20.95 -12.66
C ARG A 176 30.00 19.71 -11.91
N THR A 177 30.02 18.54 -12.57
CA THR A 177 30.41 17.27 -11.95
C THR A 177 31.92 17.15 -11.79
N TYR A 178 32.72 17.52 -12.81
CA TYR A 178 34.18 17.41 -12.71
C TYR A 178 34.78 18.25 -11.56
N PRO A 179 34.39 19.52 -11.34
CA PRO A 179 34.81 20.27 -10.15
C PRO A 179 34.33 19.63 -8.85
N ALA A 180 33.07 19.19 -8.77
CA ALA A 180 32.50 18.58 -7.57
C ALA A 180 33.20 17.25 -7.16
N LEU A 181 33.80 16.53 -8.11
CA LEU A 181 34.65 15.36 -7.86
C LEU A 181 36.04 15.71 -7.31
N GLU A 182 36.53 16.91 -7.58
CA GLU A 182 37.87 17.38 -7.20
C GLU A 182 37.85 18.22 -5.90
N THR A 183 36.74 18.88 -5.59
CA THR A 183 36.58 19.70 -4.38
C THR A 183 36.45 18.86 -3.11
N LEU A 184 37.34 19.09 -2.14
CA LEU A 184 37.24 18.52 -0.79
C LEU A 184 36.41 19.37 0.19
N THR A 185 36.10 20.62 -0.16
CA THR A 185 35.42 21.59 0.72
C THR A 185 33.89 21.59 0.60
N GLU A 186 33.32 21.06 -0.47
CA GLU A 186 31.88 21.16 -0.79
C GLU A 186 31.24 19.78 -1.04
N PRO A 187 31.28 18.84 -0.09
CA PRO A 187 30.86 17.43 -0.31
C PRO A 187 29.38 17.26 -0.69
N HIS A 188 28.52 18.24 -0.36
CA HIS A 188 27.13 18.24 -0.81
C HIS A 188 26.98 18.40 -2.32
N GLN A 189 27.97 18.96 -3.02
CA GLN A 189 27.93 19.10 -4.48
C GLN A 189 28.14 17.75 -5.16
N LEU A 190 29.04 16.92 -4.61
CA LEU A 190 29.38 15.61 -5.16
C LEU A 190 28.19 14.65 -5.17
N THR A 191 27.49 14.52 -4.04
CA THR A 191 26.28 13.69 -3.95
C THR A 191 25.14 14.22 -4.83
N ALA A 192 25.06 15.55 -5.01
CA ALA A 192 24.10 16.18 -5.90
C ALA A 192 24.40 15.90 -7.39
N THR A 193 25.65 16.08 -7.83
CA THR A 193 26.04 15.92 -9.24
C THR A 193 26.04 14.46 -9.67
N LEU A 194 26.60 13.53 -8.88
CA LEU A 194 26.58 12.10 -9.21
C LEU A 194 25.15 11.54 -9.33
N SER A 195 24.26 11.91 -8.42
CA SER A 195 22.83 11.56 -8.49
C SER A 195 22.17 12.04 -9.80
N CYS A 196 22.54 13.24 -10.26
CA CYS A 196 22.10 13.77 -11.55
C CYS A 196 22.75 13.08 -12.75
N VAL A 197 24.03 12.68 -12.65
CA VAL A 197 24.73 11.90 -13.67
C VAL A 197 24.09 10.53 -13.86
N ILE A 198 23.69 9.81 -12.79
CA ILE A 198 22.92 8.56 -12.90
C ILE A 198 21.65 8.78 -13.75
N GLY A 199 20.93 9.89 -13.52
CA GLY A 199 19.74 10.24 -14.30
C GLY A 199 20.00 10.41 -15.80
N VAL A 200 21.16 10.93 -16.20
CA VAL A 200 21.53 11.14 -17.62
C VAL A 200 22.42 10.04 -18.20
N ALA A 201 22.90 9.08 -17.39
CA ALA A 201 23.89 8.07 -17.76
C ALA A 201 23.50 7.26 -19.01
N ARG A 202 22.21 6.91 -19.15
CA ARG A 202 21.71 6.22 -20.35
C ARG A 202 21.88 7.06 -21.62
N SER A 203 21.60 8.36 -21.57
CA SER A 203 21.77 9.26 -22.72
C SER A 203 23.25 9.55 -23.00
N LEU A 204 24.08 9.61 -21.94
CA LEU A 204 25.53 9.77 -22.03
C LEU A 204 26.20 8.59 -22.74
N VAL A 205 25.91 7.34 -22.34
CA VAL A 205 26.50 6.12 -22.93
C VAL A 205 25.97 5.79 -24.32
N SER A 206 24.77 6.25 -24.68
CA SER A 206 24.13 5.88 -25.96
C SER A 206 24.74 6.56 -27.19
N GLY A 207 25.58 7.60 -27.03
CA GLY A 207 26.30 8.26 -28.14
C GLY A 207 25.39 8.68 -29.31
N GLY A 208 24.24 9.27 -29.00
CA GLY A 208 23.19 9.53 -29.99
C GLY A 208 23.60 10.54 -31.07
N LYS A 209 22.82 10.60 -32.17
CA LYS A 209 23.07 11.49 -33.35
C LYS A 209 23.47 12.93 -33.00
N TRP A 210 22.92 13.47 -31.91
CA TRP A 210 23.10 14.87 -31.49
C TRP A 210 24.28 15.08 -30.52
N PHE A 211 24.77 14.03 -29.86
CA PHE A 211 25.84 14.10 -28.87
C PHE A 211 26.75 12.85 -28.94
N PRO A 212 27.56 12.72 -30.01
CA PRO A 212 28.41 11.54 -30.23
C PRO A 212 29.61 11.47 -29.26
N GLU A 213 29.99 12.58 -28.63
CA GLU A 213 31.11 12.66 -27.70
C GLU A 213 30.79 12.16 -26.27
N GLY A 214 29.51 11.98 -25.94
CA GLY A 214 29.06 11.55 -24.60
C GLY A 214 29.77 10.31 -24.03
N PRO A 215 29.95 9.22 -24.80
CA PRO A 215 30.64 8.03 -24.32
C PRO A 215 32.11 8.27 -23.92
N THR A 216 32.77 9.31 -24.43
CA THR A 216 34.19 9.58 -24.11
C THR A 216 34.39 10.10 -22.68
N HIS A 217 33.34 10.69 -22.08
CA HIS A 217 33.37 11.19 -20.70
C HIS A 217 33.20 10.08 -19.64
N MET A 218 32.75 8.89 -20.03
CA MET A 218 32.32 7.84 -19.10
C MET A 218 33.47 7.31 -18.23
N LEU A 219 34.57 6.83 -18.83
CA LEU A 219 35.74 6.36 -18.08
C LEU A 219 36.44 7.47 -17.28
N PRO A 220 36.70 8.68 -17.80
CA PRO A 220 37.26 9.77 -17.01
C PRO A 220 36.42 10.15 -15.79
N LEU A 221 35.09 10.02 -15.86
CA LEU A 221 34.21 10.28 -14.71
C LEU A 221 34.28 9.15 -13.68
N LEU A 222 34.44 7.90 -14.12
CA LEU A 222 34.60 6.73 -13.25
C LEU A 222 35.91 6.67 -12.50
N MET A 223 37.01 7.03 -13.16
CA MET A 223 38.34 7.04 -12.55
C MET A 223 38.53 8.21 -11.56
N ARG A 224 37.63 9.21 -11.61
CA ARG A 224 37.56 10.34 -10.66
C ARG A 224 36.53 10.11 -9.54
N ALA A 225 35.53 9.27 -9.80
CA ALA A 225 35.02 8.32 -8.81
C ALA A 225 36.10 7.27 -8.46
N LEU A 226 35.81 6.31 -7.56
CA LEU A 226 36.73 5.46 -6.79
C LEU A 226 37.22 6.05 -5.45
N PRO A 227 37.54 7.36 -5.33
CA PRO A 227 37.68 7.99 -4.01
C PRO A 227 36.36 8.17 -3.25
N GLY A 228 35.20 7.85 -3.83
CA GLY A 228 33.92 7.80 -3.12
C GLY A 228 33.55 6.43 -2.55
N VAL A 229 34.25 5.36 -2.94
CA VAL A 229 34.29 4.09 -2.20
C VAL A 229 35.14 4.31 -0.94
N ASP A 230 34.55 5.00 0.03
CA ASP A 230 35.19 5.56 1.22
C ASP A 230 34.48 5.04 2.49
N PRO A 231 35.20 4.41 3.44
CA PRO A 231 34.64 3.99 4.73
C PRO A 231 34.02 5.14 5.55
N ASN A 232 34.47 6.38 5.32
CA ASN A 232 34.13 7.54 6.14
C ASN A 232 32.85 8.27 5.70
N ASP A 233 32.38 8.07 4.45
CA ASP A 233 31.17 8.71 3.93
C ASP A 233 30.25 7.73 3.21
N PHE A 234 29.32 7.16 3.98
CA PHE A 234 28.25 6.28 3.49
C PHE A 234 27.40 6.94 2.39
N SER A 235 27.16 8.25 2.44
CA SER A 235 26.30 8.94 1.47
C SER A 235 27.00 9.07 0.12
N LYS A 236 28.32 9.31 0.12
CA LYS A 236 29.17 9.29 -1.07
C LYS A 236 29.29 7.88 -1.65
N CYS A 237 29.59 6.88 -0.81
CA CYS A 237 29.74 5.48 -1.21
C CYS A 237 28.48 4.87 -1.85
N MET A 238 27.28 5.27 -1.41
CA MET A 238 26.02 4.79 -1.99
C MET A 238 25.65 5.40 -3.34
N VAL A 239 26.18 6.58 -3.68
CA VAL A 239 25.83 7.31 -4.91
C VAL A 239 26.79 6.99 -6.07
N GLU A 240 28.00 6.50 -5.80
CA GLU A 240 29.04 6.22 -6.82
C GLU A 240 28.82 4.94 -7.65
N ARG A 241 27.57 4.48 -7.77
CA ARG A 241 27.21 3.09 -8.12
C ARG A 241 27.20 2.73 -9.62
N GLU A 242 26.97 3.69 -10.53
CA GLU A 242 26.66 3.38 -11.93
C GLU A 242 27.34 4.32 -12.93
N LEU A 243 28.39 3.85 -13.59
CA LEU A 243 28.84 4.27 -14.92
C LEU A 243 29.82 3.21 -15.46
N CYS A 244 30.00 3.10 -16.79
CA CYS A 244 31.09 2.33 -17.45
C CYS A 244 31.27 2.77 -18.91
N SER A 245 32.45 3.30 -19.34
CA SER A 245 33.00 3.17 -20.73
C SER A 245 34.36 3.84 -21.02
N ALA A 246 35.45 3.05 -21.08
CA ALA A 246 36.33 2.95 -22.26
C ALA A 246 37.26 1.71 -22.15
N THR A 247 37.56 1.05 -23.27
CA THR A 247 38.01 -0.36 -23.31
C THR A 247 39.50 -0.65 -23.06
N ALA A 248 40.35 0.36 -22.87
CA ALA A 248 41.79 0.14 -22.63
C ALA A 248 42.16 0.17 -21.13
N GLU A 249 41.68 1.16 -20.37
CA GLU A 249 41.94 1.29 -18.93
C GLU A 249 40.90 0.52 -18.08
N PHE A 250 40.08 -0.34 -18.70
CA PHE A 250 39.04 -1.05 -17.96
C PHE A 250 39.58 -2.08 -16.99
N GLU A 251 40.70 -2.70 -17.32
CA GLU A 251 41.41 -3.57 -16.38
C GLU A 251 41.90 -2.76 -15.16
N ASP A 252 42.53 -1.61 -15.39
CA ASP A 252 42.97 -0.70 -14.33
C ASP A 252 41.81 -0.21 -13.46
N PHE A 253 40.67 0.18 -14.06
CA PHE A 253 39.46 0.55 -13.32
C PHE A 253 38.97 -0.58 -12.41
N VAL A 254 38.82 -1.80 -12.95
CA VAL A 254 38.35 -2.96 -12.17
C VAL A 254 39.33 -3.28 -11.05
N LEU A 255 40.63 -3.26 -11.31
CA LEU A 255 41.66 -3.56 -10.33
C LEU A 255 41.73 -2.51 -9.21
N GLN A 256 41.63 -1.22 -9.53
CA GLN A 256 41.60 -0.13 -8.54
C GLN A 256 40.30 -0.10 -7.75
N PHE A 257 39.15 -0.33 -8.39
CA PHE A 257 37.86 -0.51 -7.71
C PHE A 257 37.92 -1.66 -6.71
N MET A 258 38.54 -2.79 -7.09
CA MET A 258 38.73 -3.92 -6.19
C MET A 258 39.61 -3.56 -4.98
N ASP A 259 40.71 -2.82 -5.17
CA ASP A 259 41.56 -2.41 -4.04
C ASP A 259 40.84 -1.47 -3.08
N ARG A 260 39.97 -0.58 -3.59
CA ARG A 260 39.07 0.23 -2.75
C ARG A 260 38.05 -0.62 -2.00
N CYS A 261 37.45 -1.62 -2.67
CA CYS A 261 36.54 -2.57 -2.02
C CYS A 261 37.24 -3.39 -0.92
N PHE A 262 38.50 -3.81 -1.14
CA PHE A 262 39.29 -4.53 -0.14
C PHE A 262 39.61 -3.64 1.07
N GLY A 263 40.10 -2.43 0.88
CA GLY A 263 40.35 -1.49 1.98
C GLY A 263 39.06 -1.11 2.75
N LEU A 264 37.92 -1.03 2.05
CA LEU A 264 36.61 -0.86 2.68
C LEU A 264 36.22 -2.07 3.53
N ILE A 265 36.46 -3.30 3.07
CA ILE A 265 36.20 -4.53 3.82
C ILE A 265 37.11 -4.61 5.07
N GLU A 266 38.41 -4.33 4.92
CA GLU A 266 39.39 -4.34 6.02
C GLU A 266 39.03 -3.34 7.12
N SER A 267 38.64 -2.11 6.74
CA SER A 267 38.19 -1.07 7.67
C SER A 267 36.77 -1.25 8.20
N SER A 268 35.96 -2.12 7.59
CA SER A 268 34.62 -2.51 8.07
C SER A 268 34.65 -3.75 8.97
N THR A 269 35.84 -4.22 9.38
CA THR A 269 35.97 -5.32 10.34
C THR A 269 35.35 -4.94 11.69
N LEU A 270 34.77 -5.93 12.38
CA LEU A 270 34.06 -5.69 13.62
C LEU A 270 35.01 -5.66 14.82
N GLU A 271 35.33 -4.45 15.28
CA GLU A 271 36.08 -4.22 16.51
C GLU A 271 35.19 -4.41 17.75
N GLN A 272 35.47 -5.44 18.55
CA GLN A 272 34.70 -5.75 19.76
C GLN A 272 35.03 -4.76 20.89
N THR A 273 34.10 -3.84 21.14
CA THR A 273 34.23 -2.80 22.19
C THR A 273 33.65 -3.21 23.55
N ARG A 274 33.17 -4.44 23.70
CA ARG A 274 32.57 -4.99 24.92
C ARG A 274 33.19 -6.34 25.27
N GLU A 275 33.59 -6.49 26.53
CA GLU A 275 34.14 -7.74 27.07
C GLU A 275 33.05 -8.76 27.44
N GLU A 276 31.86 -8.27 27.84
CA GLU A 276 30.75 -9.11 28.34
C GLU A 276 29.94 -9.82 27.23
N THR A 277 29.87 -9.24 26.03
CA THR A 277 28.99 -9.72 24.94
C THR A 277 29.57 -9.38 23.57
N GLU A 278 29.67 -10.39 22.69
CA GLU A 278 30.01 -10.19 21.28
C GLU A 278 28.87 -9.52 20.50
N THR A 279 29.21 -8.62 19.58
CA THR A 279 28.21 -8.05 18.65
C THR A 279 27.89 -9.05 17.54
N GLU A 280 26.81 -9.84 17.71
CA GLU A 280 26.43 -10.90 16.76
C GLU A 280 25.75 -10.43 15.46
N LYS A 281 25.38 -9.15 15.34
CA LYS A 281 24.52 -8.63 14.26
C LYS A 281 25.13 -7.41 13.58
N MET A 282 25.29 -7.53 12.26
CA MET A 282 25.60 -6.42 11.35
C MET A 282 24.49 -5.35 11.39
N THR A 283 24.87 -4.08 11.33
CA THR A 283 23.92 -2.96 11.35
C THR A 283 23.19 -2.80 10.02
N HIS A 284 22.10 -2.02 10.01
CA HIS A 284 21.39 -1.69 8.77
C HIS A 284 22.27 -0.89 7.79
N LEU A 285 23.25 -0.14 8.29
CA LEU A 285 24.14 0.67 7.46
C LEU A 285 25.14 -0.24 6.71
N GLU A 286 25.87 -1.08 7.45
CA GLU A 286 26.76 -2.11 6.89
C GLU A 286 26.03 -3.04 5.91
N SER A 287 24.78 -3.42 6.21
CA SER A 287 23.94 -4.23 5.31
C SER A 287 23.71 -3.58 3.94
N LEU A 288 23.51 -2.26 3.90
CA LEU A 288 23.37 -1.53 2.64
C LEU A 288 24.71 -1.40 1.90
N VAL A 289 25.83 -1.28 2.62
CA VAL A 289 27.18 -1.30 2.02
C VAL A 289 27.48 -2.67 1.41
N GLU A 290 27.24 -3.77 2.13
CA GLU A 290 27.41 -5.14 1.64
C GLU A 290 26.60 -5.42 0.37
N LEU A 291 25.29 -5.10 0.39
CA LEU A 291 24.41 -5.25 -0.77
C LEU A 291 24.84 -4.34 -1.94
N GLY A 292 25.28 -3.12 -1.65
CA GLY A 292 25.80 -2.18 -2.65
C GLY A 292 27.06 -2.71 -3.33
N LEU A 293 28.07 -3.07 -2.54
CA LEU A 293 29.35 -3.61 -2.99
C LEU A 293 29.16 -4.90 -3.79
N SER A 294 28.42 -5.88 -3.27
CA SER A 294 28.14 -7.14 -3.97
C SER A 294 27.37 -6.90 -5.28
N SER A 295 26.38 -5.99 -5.27
CA SER A 295 25.63 -5.63 -6.49
C SER A 295 26.53 -4.97 -7.54
N THR A 296 27.33 -3.97 -7.17
CA THR A 296 28.19 -3.24 -8.12
C THR A 296 29.29 -4.15 -8.66
N PHE A 297 29.95 -4.91 -7.78
CA PHE A 297 30.98 -5.87 -8.17
C PHE A 297 30.43 -6.97 -9.09
N SER A 298 29.25 -7.53 -8.78
CA SER A 298 28.58 -8.48 -9.67
C SER A 298 28.25 -7.86 -11.03
N THR A 299 27.79 -6.61 -11.09
CA THR A 299 27.49 -5.92 -12.36
C THR A 299 28.75 -5.72 -13.19
N ILE A 300 29.82 -5.19 -12.57
CA ILE A 300 31.13 -5.00 -13.21
C ILE A 300 31.65 -6.32 -13.80
N LEU A 301 31.67 -7.39 -13.01
CA LEU A 301 32.15 -8.70 -13.47
C LEU A 301 31.24 -9.34 -14.55
N THR A 302 29.93 -9.08 -14.57
CA THR A 302 29.06 -9.57 -15.67
C THR A 302 29.28 -8.85 -17.00
N GLN A 303 29.92 -7.67 -16.96
CA GLN A 303 30.11 -6.79 -18.12
C GLN A 303 31.57 -6.79 -18.62
N CYS A 304 32.51 -7.38 -17.89
CA CYS A 304 33.91 -7.43 -18.29
C CYS A 304 34.22 -8.59 -19.25
N SER A 305 35.34 -8.49 -19.97
CA SER A 305 35.81 -9.57 -20.84
C SER A 305 36.27 -10.78 -20.02
N LYS A 306 36.34 -11.96 -20.64
CA LYS A 306 36.85 -13.18 -19.98
C LYS A 306 38.29 -13.01 -19.47
N GLU A 307 39.08 -12.15 -20.11
CA GLU A 307 40.47 -11.87 -19.73
C GLU A 307 40.52 -11.08 -18.42
N ILE A 308 39.86 -9.91 -18.38
CA ILE A 308 39.73 -9.08 -17.17
C ILE A 308 39.09 -9.89 -16.03
N PHE A 309 38.08 -10.69 -16.36
CA PHE A 309 37.41 -11.57 -15.39
C PHE A 309 38.40 -12.53 -14.70
N MET A 310 39.33 -13.14 -15.43
CA MET A 310 40.30 -14.08 -14.84
C MET A 310 41.29 -13.38 -13.90
N VAL A 311 41.74 -12.17 -14.25
CA VAL A 311 42.60 -11.35 -13.39
C VAL A 311 41.85 -10.95 -12.11
N ALA A 312 40.61 -10.48 -12.24
CA ALA A 312 39.76 -10.17 -11.09
C ALA A 312 39.47 -11.40 -10.21
N LEU A 313 39.17 -12.57 -10.81
CA LEU A 313 38.98 -13.82 -10.08
C LEU A 313 40.22 -14.21 -9.28
N GLN A 314 41.41 -14.14 -9.89
CA GLN A 314 42.67 -14.45 -9.20
C GLN A 314 42.93 -13.47 -8.04
N LYS A 315 42.60 -12.19 -8.22
CA LYS A 315 42.77 -11.17 -7.18
C LYS A 315 41.80 -11.35 -6.01
N VAL A 316 40.52 -11.69 -6.27
CA VAL A 316 39.57 -12.10 -5.21
C VAL A 316 40.06 -13.35 -4.49
N PHE A 317 40.48 -14.38 -5.22
CA PHE A 317 40.96 -15.65 -4.66
C PHE A 317 42.16 -15.42 -3.74
N ASN A 318 43.17 -14.68 -4.20
CA ASN A 318 44.35 -14.32 -3.41
C ASN A 318 43.94 -13.60 -2.12
N PHE A 319 43.13 -12.54 -2.21
CA PHE A 319 42.67 -11.76 -1.05
C PHE A 319 41.93 -12.63 -0.02
N SER A 320 41.04 -13.52 -0.49
CA SER A 320 40.24 -14.42 0.36
C SER A 320 41.02 -15.52 1.08
N ILE A 321 42.27 -15.78 0.67
CA ILE A 321 43.14 -16.84 1.22
C ILE A 321 44.33 -16.27 2.00
N SER A 322 44.85 -15.10 1.60
CA SER A 322 45.96 -14.45 2.33
C SER A 322 45.53 -13.74 3.61
N HIS A 323 44.23 -13.46 3.78
CA HIS A 323 43.68 -12.76 4.93
C HIS A 323 42.62 -13.62 5.64
N ILE A 324 42.61 -13.58 6.97
CA ILE A 324 41.59 -14.21 7.81
C ILE A 324 40.61 -13.13 8.25
N PHE A 325 39.32 -13.31 7.93
CA PHE A 325 38.25 -12.36 8.24
C PHE A 325 37.35 -12.86 9.36
N GLU A 326 36.79 -11.94 10.14
CA GLU A 326 35.68 -12.23 11.05
C GLU A 326 34.39 -12.55 10.26
N THR A 327 33.47 -13.31 10.85
CA THR A 327 32.38 -13.99 10.11
C THR A 327 31.08 -13.19 9.95
N ARG A 328 30.97 -11.99 10.54
CA ARG A 328 29.70 -11.24 10.65
C ARG A 328 29.55 -10.13 9.62
N VAL A 329 30.60 -9.34 9.39
CA VAL A 329 30.60 -8.15 8.51
C VAL A 329 31.62 -8.32 7.38
N ALA A 330 32.92 -8.23 7.67
CA ALA A 330 33.99 -8.24 6.67
C ALA A 330 34.04 -9.58 5.92
N GLY A 331 34.08 -10.72 6.62
CA GLY A 331 34.08 -12.03 5.97
C GLY A 331 32.78 -12.34 5.23
N ARG A 332 31.67 -11.71 5.64
CA ARG A 332 30.40 -11.81 4.91
C ARG A 332 30.43 -11.01 3.60
N MET A 333 30.98 -9.79 3.63
CA MET A 333 31.22 -8.99 2.41
C MET A 333 32.15 -9.72 1.44
N VAL A 334 33.26 -10.31 1.93
CA VAL A 334 34.16 -11.15 1.10
C VAL A 334 33.42 -12.34 0.52
N ALA A 335 32.63 -13.07 1.31
CA ALA A 335 31.90 -14.25 0.85
C ALA A 335 30.89 -13.92 -0.26
N ASP A 336 30.09 -12.86 -0.10
CA ASP A 336 29.12 -12.43 -1.14
C ASP A 336 29.82 -11.80 -2.37
N MET A 337 31.06 -11.29 -2.23
CA MET A 337 31.90 -10.84 -3.35
C MET A 337 32.54 -12.02 -4.11
N CYS A 338 33.07 -13.03 -3.41
CA CYS A 338 33.48 -14.31 -4.00
C CYS A 338 32.33 -14.99 -4.74
N ARG A 339 31.13 -14.99 -4.15
CA ARG A 339 29.92 -15.53 -4.75
C ARG A 339 29.52 -14.81 -6.04
N ALA A 340 29.75 -13.50 -6.15
CA ALA A 340 29.53 -12.76 -7.39
C ALA A 340 30.45 -13.28 -8.51
N ALA A 341 31.75 -13.46 -8.26
CA ALA A 341 32.67 -14.05 -9.23
C ALA A 341 32.29 -15.49 -9.61
N VAL A 342 31.90 -16.31 -8.63
CA VAL A 342 31.48 -17.71 -8.82
C VAL A 342 30.20 -17.85 -9.66
N LYS A 343 29.24 -16.93 -9.55
CA LYS A 343 28.06 -16.92 -10.44
C LYS A 343 28.45 -16.78 -11.92
N ILE A 344 29.50 -16.02 -12.20
CA ILE A 344 29.88 -15.57 -13.55
C ILE A 344 30.78 -16.59 -14.25
N THR A 345 31.56 -17.38 -13.51
CA THR A 345 32.23 -18.59 -14.06
C THR A 345 31.25 -19.71 -14.45
N ARG A 346 29.93 -19.47 -14.35
CA ARG A 346 28.85 -20.43 -14.60
C ARG A 346 28.97 -21.66 -13.69
N VAL A 347 28.97 -21.49 -12.36
CA VAL A 347 28.73 -22.64 -11.45
C VAL A 347 27.24 -23.01 -11.49
N ASP A 348 26.88 -23.62 -12.62
CA ASP A 348 25.72 -24.50 -12.79
C ASP A 348 25.86 -25.66 -11.80
N GLY A 349 24.75 -26.25 -11.32
CA GLY A 349 24.83 -27.44 -10.46
C GLY A 349 25.68 -28.55 -11.10
N LYS A 350 25.61 -28.69 -12.42
CA LYS A 350 26.41 -29.59 -13.27
C LYS A 350 27.91 -29.41 -13.11
N LYS A 351 28.41 -28.17 -12.94
CA LYS A 351 29.84 -27.94 -12.69
C LYS A 351 30.23 -28.25 -11.24
N LEU A 352 29.28 -28.09 -10.33
CA LEU A 352 29.48 -28.38 -8.92
C LEU A 352 29.54 -29.90 -8.68
N LEU A 353 28.82 -30.71 -9.47
CA LEU A 353 28.88 -32.18 -9.43
C LEU A 353 30.30 -32.76 -9.53
N LEU A 354 31.25 -32.10 -10.20
CA LEU A 354 32.66 -32.55 -10.27
C LEU A 354 33.31 -32.66 -8.89
N TYR A 355 32.87 -31.84 -7.92
CA TYR A 355 33.41 -31.78 -6.56
C TYR A 355 32.54 -32.51 -5.53
N ARG A 356 31.49 -33.24 -5.98
CA ARG A 356 30.45 -33.82 -5.11
C ARG A 356 31.00 -34.64 -3.94
N GLU A 357 31.98 -35.52 -4.19
CA GLU A 357 32.56 -36.36 -3.14
C GLU A 357 33.31 -35.55 -2.07
N GLN A 358 34.05 -34.52 -2.49
CA GLN A 358 34.84 -33.70 -1.58
C GLN A 358 33.93 -32.85 -0.70
N LEU A 359 32.87 -32.27 -1.29
CA LEU A 359 31.86 -31.51 -0.58
C LEU A 359 31.07 -32.37 0.41
N VAL A 360 30.67 -33.58 0.04
CA VAL A 360 30.02 -34.54 0.95
C VAL A 360 30.94 -34.90 2.12
N LYS A 361 32.24 -35.17 1.87
CA LYS A 361 33.24 -35.46 2.91
C LYS A 361 33.46 -34.26 3.86
N ILE A 362 33.32 -33.02 3.39
CA ILE A 362 33.36 -31.81 4.22
C ILE A 362 32.09 -31.72 5.10
N LEU A 363 30.91 -31.88 4.50
CA LEU A 363 29.63 -31.84 5.22
C LEU A 363 29.55 -32.91 6.32
N GLN A 364 29.94 -34.15 6.03
CA GLN A 364 30.05 -35.26 6.98
C GLN A 364 30.92 -34.96 8.22
N ARG A 365 31.89 -34.03 8.11
CA ARG A 365 32.76 -33.64 9.23
C ARG A 365 32.35 -32.35 9.93
N THR A 366 31.47 -31.55 9.31
CA THR A 366 31.20 -30.16 9.75
C THR A 366 29.77 -29.93 10.22
N LEU A 367 28.79 -30.72 9.75
CA LEU A 367 27.39 -30.60 10.19
C LEU A 367 27.22 -30.97 11.67
N HIS A 368 27.94 -31.99 12.14
CA HIS A 368 27.87 -32.52 13.52
C HIS A 368 28.91 -31.91 14.47
N LEU A 369 29.48 -30.75 14.15
CA LEU A 369 30.34 -30.02 15.08
C LEU A 369 29.52 -29.47 16.26
N THR A 370 30.05 -29.54 17.48
CA THR A 370 29.39 -28.97 18.68
C THR A 370 29.35 -27.43 18.66
N CYS A 371 30.21 -26.78 17.87
CA CYS A 371 30.23 -25.32 17.75
C CYS A 371 29.05 -24.82 16.90
N LYS A 372 28.17 -24.01 17.52
CA LYS A 372 27.01 -23.40 16.86
C LYS A 372 27.35 -22.64 15.58
N GLN A 373 28.39 -21.82 15.60
CA GLN A 373 28.80 -21.06 14.41
C GLN A 373 29.26 -22.00 13.29
N GLY A 374 30.04 -23.04 13.65
CA GLY A 374 30.54 -24.06 12.72
C GLY A 374 29.42 -24.86 12.03
N TYR A 375 28.51 -25.47 12.81
CA TYR A 375 27.40 -26.22 12.19
C TYR A 375 26.44 -25.31 11.43
N THR A 376 26.19 -24.07 11.88
CA THR A 376 25.29 -23.15 11.16
C THR A 376 25.86 -22.78 9.78
N LEU A 377 27.17 -22.52 9.68
CA LEU A 377 27.83 -22.28 8.39
C LEU A 377 27.81 -23.53 7.49
N SER A 378 27.98 -24.72 8.06
CA SER A 378 27.87 -25.99 7.31
C SER A 378 26.44 -26.27 6.83
N CYS A 379 25.42 -25.95 7.65
CA CYS A 379 24.01 -26.02 7.25
C CYS A 379 23.68 -25.02 6.13
N ASN A 380 24.23 -23.80 6.18
CA ASN A 380 24.09 -22.82 5.10
C ASN A 380 24.76 -23.30 3.80
N LEU A 381 25.92 -23.98 3.90
CA LEU A 381 26.57 -24.63 2.76
C LEU A 381 25.67 -25.73 2.15
N LEU A 382 25.09 -26.60 2.98
CA LEU A 382 24.14 -27.62 2.54
C LEU A 382 22.88 -27.00 1.89
N HIS A 383 22.32 -25.94 2.48
CA HIS A 383 21.22 -25.17 1.91
C HIS A 383 21.56 -24.63 0.52
N HIS A 384 22.71 -23.95 0.36
CA HIS A 384 23.12 -23.39 -0.93
C HIS A 384 23.48 -24.47 -1.96
N LEU A 385 24.02 -25.61 -1.52
CA LEU A 385 24.29 -26.77 -2.35
C LEU A 385 23.00 -27.33 -2.96
N LEU A 386 22.02 -27.63 -2.11
CA LEU A 386 20.68 -28.09 -2.52
C LEU A 386 19.96 -27.04 -3.37
N ARG A 387 19.99 -25.76 -2.99
CA ARG A 387 19.32 -24.70 -3.75
C ARG A 387 19.91 -24.53 -5.15
N SER A 388 21.22 -24.70 -5.30
CA SER A 388 21.89 -24.59 -6.62
C SER A 388 21.59 -25.77 -7.53
N THR A 389 21.38 -26.97 -6.98
CA THR A 389 21.04 -28.17 -7.77
C THR A 389 19.53 -28.35 -8.02
N THR A 390 18.65 -27.63 -7.31
CA THR A 390 17.18 -27.82 -7.40
C THR A 390 16.39 -26.60 -7.90
N LEU A 391 16.95 -25.38 -7.87
CA LEU A 391 16.25 -24.17 -8.31
C LEU A 391 16.47 -23.87 -9.80
N ILE A 392 15.40 -23.44 -10.49
CA ILE A 392 15.49 -22.88 -11.84
C ILE A 392 15.91 -21.40 -11.75
N TYR A 393 17.00 -21.03 -12.42
CA TYR A 393 17.51 -19.65 -12.46
C TYR A 393 18.25 -19.35 -13.78
N PRO A 394 18.31 -18.08 -14.25
CA PRO A 394 19.11 -17.74 -15.42
C PRO A 394 20.61 -17.73 -15.08
N THR A 395 21.44 -18.15 -16.03
CA THR A 395 22.90 -18.28 -15.86
C THR A 395 23.70 -17.19 -16.56
N GLU A 396 23.07 -16.37 -17.41
CA GLU A 396 23.72 -15.26 -18.12
C GLU A 396 22.88 -13.97 -18.05
N TYR A 397 23.56 -12.84 -17.83
CA TYR A 397 22.99 -11.49 -17.74
C TYR A 397 23.69 -10.48 -18.68
N CYS A 398 24.57 -10.95 -19.57
CA CYS A 398 25.36 -10.08 -20.43
C CYS A 398 24.48 -9.42 -21.51
N SER A 399 24.74 -8.15 -21.79
CA SER A 399 24.03 -7.37 -22.81
C SER A 399 24.97 -6.32 -23.41
N ASP A 400 24.99 -6.23 -24.73
CA ASP A 400 25.72 -5.19 -25.46
C ASP A 400 25.39 -3.79 -24.93
N TRP A 401 26.43 -2.97 -24.81
CA TRP A 401 26.36 -1.71 -24.07
C TRP A 401 25.45 -0.68 -24.74
N GLY A 402 24.66 0.03 -23.93
CA GLY A 402 23.69 1.04 -24.37
C GLY A 402 22.48 0.50 -25.15
N LYS A 403 22.59 -0.70 -25.76
CA LYS A 403 21.50 -1.29 -26.54
C LYS A 403 20.31 -1.62 -25.64
N PRO A 404 19.08 -1.17 -25.97
CA PRO A 404 17.88 -1.65 -25.28
C PRO A 404 17.72 -3.15 -25.57
N GLY A 405 17.40 -3.93 -24.54
CA GLY A 405 17.21 -5.38 -24.67
C GLY A 405 16.03 -5.72 -25.60
N ASP A 406 16.28 -6.60 -26.58
CA ASP A 406 15.23 -7.16 -27.43
C ASP A 406 14.60 -8.38 -26.76
N LEU A 407 13.31 -8.27 -26.42
CA LEU A 407 12.52 -9.33 -25.80
C LEU A 407 12.47 -10.62 -26.63
N TRP A 408 12.55 -10.52 -27.95
CA TRP A 408 12.39 -11.66 -28.86
C TRP A 408 13.71 -12.41 -29.09
N ASN A 409 14.84 -11.72 -28.96
CA ASN A 409 16.18 -12.26 -29.24
C ASN A 409 17.09 -12.30 -28.00
N LEU A 410 16.52 -12.29 -26.79
CA LEU A 410 17.27 -12.17 -25.53
C LEU A 410 18.14 -13.40 -25.18
N GLY A 411 17.89 -14.56 -25.80
CA GLY A 411 18.78 -15.73 -25.74
C GLY A 411 19.05 -16.34 -24.36
N ILE A 412 18.21 -16.03 -23.34
CA ILE A 412 18.47 -16.35 -21.93
C ILE A 412 18.84 -17.83 -21.74
N GLN A 413 20.04 -18.08 -21.22
CA GLN A 413 20.44 -19.40 -20.75
C GLN A 413 19.86 -19.65 -19.35
N TRP A 414 19.19 -20.80 -19.19
CA TRP A 414 18.55 -21.21 -17.94
C TRP A 414 19.24 -22.43 -17.37
N HIS A 415 19.58 -22.39 -16.09
CA HIS A 415 19.76 -23.59 -15.30
C HIS A 415 18.39 -24.23 -15.10
N VAL A 416 18.25 -25.47 -15.59
CA VAL A 416 17.14 -26.37 -15.29
C VAL A 416 17.78 -27.64 -14.74
N PRO A 417 17.42 -28.07 -13.51
CA PRO A 417 17.97 -29.27 -12.89
C PRO A 417 17.90 -30.49 -13.79
N SER A 418 19.06 -31.09 -14.07
CA SER A 418 19.15 -32.38 -14.76
C SER A 418 18.88 -33.55 -13.81
N SER A 419 18.64 -34.73 -14.37
CA SER A 419 18.43 -35.96 -13.59
C SER A 419 19.60 -36.31 -12.67
N GLU A 420 20.84 -35.98 -13.05
CA GLU A 420 22.02 -36.22 -12.21
C GLU A 420 22.10 -35.25 -11.02
N GLU A 421 21.75 -33.97 -11.23
CA GLU A 421 21.69 -32.96 -10.17
C GLU A 421 20.57 -33.26 -9.17
N VAL A 422 19.41 -33.68 -9.67
CA VAL A 422 18.27 -34.11 -8.85
C VAL A 422 18.61 -35.38 -8.07
N ALA A 423 19.26 -36.37 -8.70
CA ALA A 423 19.72 -37.58 -8.00
C ALA A 423 20.75 -37.25 -6.91
N PHE A 424 21.67 -36.31 -7.16
CA PHE A 424 22.60 -35.84 -6.14
C PHE A 424 21.91 -35.06 -5.01
N ALA A 425 20.89 -34.26 -5.31
CA ALA A 425 20.07 -33.60 -4.29
C ALA A 425 19.33 -34.60 -3.40
N PHE A 426 18.73 -35.65 -3.96
CA PHE A 426 18.14 -36.75 -3.18
C PHE A 426 19.20 -37.48 -2.35
N TYR A 427 20.37 -37.82 -2.92
CA TYR A 427 21.48 -38.42 -2.16
C TYR A 427 21.91 -37.58 -0.94
N LEU A 428 21.96 -36.25 -1.07
CA LEU A 428 22.26 -35.35 0.04
C LEU A 428 21.15 -35.37 1.12
N LEU A 429 19.88 -35.39 0.72
CA LEU A 429 18.74 -35.51 1.65
C LEU A 429 18.77 -36.87 2.36
N ASP A 430 19.00 -37.97 1.64
CA ASP A 430 19.07 -39.30 2.24
C ASP A 430 20.27 -39.44 3.18
N SER A 431 21.39 -38.78 2.88
CA SER A 431 22.62 -38.82 3.70
C SER A 431 22.56 -37.93 4.95
N PHE A 432 21.82 -36.81 4.92
CA PHE A 432 21.88 -35.78 5.97
C PHE A 432 20.53 -35.40 6.59
N LEU A 433 19.41 -35.55 5.88
CA LEU A 433 18.07 -35.28 6.41
C LEU A 433 17.48 -36.53 7.08
N GLN A 434 17.50 -37.70 6.42
CA GLN A 434 16.90 -38.92 6.99
C GLN A 434 17.48 -39.32 8.37
N PRO A 435 18.80 -39.31 8.62
CA PRO A 435 19.34 -39.69 9.92
C PRO A 435 18.88 -38.77 11.06
N GLU A 436 18.82 -37.46 10.80
CA GLU A 436 18.36 -36.47 11.80
C GLU A 436 16.85 -36.54 12.02
N LEU A 437 16.04 -36.82 10.98
CA LEU A 437 14.61 -37.10 11.15
C LEU A 437 14.39 -38.35 12.01
N SER A 438 15.08 -39.45 11.74
CA SER A 438 14.98 -40.68 12.56
C SER A 438 15.44 -40.44 14.00
N LYS A 439 16.47 -39.61 14.21
CA LYS A 439 16.97 -39.23 15.53
C LYS A 439 15.95 -38.38 16.31
N LEU A 440 15.35 -37.38 15.66
CA LEU A 440 14.29 -36.54 16.24
C LEU A 440 13.00 -37.33 16.51
N GLN A 441 12.61 -38.25 15.63
CA GLN A 441 11.47 -39.14 15.83
C GLN A 441 11.67 -40.01 17.08
N ARG A 442 12.81 -40.70 17.19
CA ARG A 442 13.15 -41.53 18.37
C ARG A 442 13.26 -40.72 19.66
N CYS A 443 13.61 -39.44 19.57
CA CYS A 443 13.55 -38.51 20.71
C CYS A 443 12.10 -38.13 21.09
N GLY A 444 11.20 -37.99 20.10
CA GLY A 444 9.77 -37.77 20.32
C GLY A 444 9.04 -38.99 20.89
N ASP A 445 9.40 -40.18 20.44
CA ASP A 445 8.87 -41.47 20.92
C ASP A 445 9.40 -41.87 22.31
N GLY A 446 10.39 -41.12 22.85
CA GLY A 446 11.00 -41.38 24.15
C GLY A 446 12.07 -42.49 24.16
N GLU A 447 12.49 -42.99 22.99
CA GLU A 447 13.55 -44.01 22.88
C GLU A 447 14.97 -43.45 23.06
N LEU A 448 15.16 -42.15 22.83
CA LEU A 448 16.46 -41.48 22.83
C LEU A 448 16.40 -40.15 23.58
N GLU A 449 17.12 -40.05 24.70
CA GLU A 449 17.35 -38.76 25.35
C GLU A 449 18.36 -37.93 24.54
N MET A 450 18.01 -36.69 24.22
CA MET A 450 18.87 -35.72 23.52
C MET A 450 19.02 -34.44 24.34
N SER A 451 20.18 -33.77 24.25
CA SER A 451 20.33 -32.45 24.85
C SER A 451 19.59 -31.38 24.02
N ARG A 452 19.26 -30.24 24.63
CA ARG A 452 18.62 -29.10 23.94
C ARG A 452 19.47 -28.59 22.77
N ASP A 453 20.79 -28.57 22.92
CA ASP A 453 21.69 -28.11 21.84
C ASP A 453 21.78 -29.15 20.70
N ASP A 454 21.67 -30.46 20.99
CA ASP A 454 21.58 -31.51 19.97
C ASP A 454 20.26 -31.43 19.20
N VAL A 455 19.13 -31.18 19.89
CA VAL A 455 17.82 -30.97 19.25
C VAL A 455 17.86 -29.72 18.36
N LEU A 456 18.44 -28.62 18.86
CA LEU A 456 18.61 -27.39 18.09
C LEU A 456 19.47 -27.60 16.83
N GLN A 457 20.56 -28.36 16.94
CA GLN A 457 21.42 -28.72 15.80
C GLN A 457 20.67 -29.57 14.77
N SER A 458 20.02 -30.66 15.20
CA SER A 458 19.25 -31.55 14.33
C SER A 458 18.13 -30.78 13.61
N LEU A 459 17.39 -29.92 14.31
CA LEU A 459 16.38 -29.03 13.70
C LEU A 459 16.99 -27.99 12.74
N THR A 460 18.20 -27.49 13.01
CA THR A 460 18.89 -26.54 12.11
C THR A 460 19.28 -27.22 10.79
N ILE A 461 19.72 -28.48 10.84
CA ILE A 461 20.02 -29.30 9.65
C ILE A 461 18.73 -29.53 8.85
N VAL A 462 17.67 -30.01 9.50
CA VAL A 462 16.34 -30.23 8.88
C VAL A 462 15.84 -28.95 8.19
N HIS A 463 15.87 -27.81 8.87
CA HIS A 463 15.39 -26.54 8.34
C HIS A 463 16.15 -26.11 7.07
N ASN A 464 17.48 -26.22 7.07
CA ASN A 464 18.30 -25.87 5.92
C ASN A 464 18.15 -26.84 4.74
N CYS A 465 17.93 -28.13 5.01
CA CYS A 465 17.57 -29.11 3.99
C CYS A 465 16.24 -28.73 3.30
N LEU A 466 15.19 -28.44 4.07
CA LEU A 466 13.86 -28.08 3.56
C LEU A 466 13.90 -26.80 2.70
N ILE A 467 14.52 -25.72 3.18
CA ILE A 467 14.66 -24.48 2.38
C ILE A 467 15.56 -24.73 1.16
N GLY A 468 16.57 -25.59 1.29
CA GLY A 468 17.47 -25.97 0.20
C GLY A 468 16.77 -26.74 -0.94
N SER A 469 15.84 -27.65 -0.62
CA SER A 469 15.22 -28.58 -1.56
C SER A 469 13.75 -28.31 -1.88
N GLY A 470 13.14 -27.23 -1.38
CA GLY A 470 11.71 -26.93 -1.51
C GLY A 470 11.12 -26.73 -2.92
N ASN A 471 11.90 -26.94 -4.00
CA ASN A 471 11.37 -27.10 -5.37
C ASN A 471 11.18 -28.57 -5.78
N LEU A 472 11.69 -29.53 -5.00
CA LEU A 472 11.47 -30.97 -5.21
C LEU A 472 10.33 -31.49 -4.32
N LEU A 473 10.23 -30.96 -3.10
CA LEU A 473 9.15 -31.22 -2.13
C LEU A 473 7.82 -30.63 -2.64
N PRO A 474 6.64 -31.19 -2.25
CA PRO A 474 5.35 -30.68 -2.72
C PRO A 474 4.78 -29.57 -1.86
N PRO A 475 3.59 -29.08 -2.24
CA PRO A 475 2.55 -28.75 -1.25
C PRO A 475 2.04 -30.00 -0.50
N LEU A 476 1.81 -29.88 0.80
CA LEU A 476 1.29 -30.95 1.65
C LEU A 476 -0.01 -31.57 1.09
N LYS A 477 -0.08 -32.91 1.17
CA LYS A 477 -1.22 -33.73 0.73
C LYS A 477 -1.96 -34.29 1.95
N GLY A 478 -3.20 -34.70 1.73
CA GLY A 478 -4.09 -35.19 2.77
C GLY A 478 -5.55 -34.95 2.40
N GLU A 479 -6.46 -35.51 3.19
CA GLU A 479 -7.90 -35.35 2.98
C GLU A 479 -8.35 -33.89 3.22
N PRO A 480 -9.31 -33.37 2.43
CA PRO A 480 -9.89 -32.05 2.66
C PRO A 480 -10.72 -32.01 3.95
N VAL A 481 -10.73 -30.85 4.62
CA VAL A 481 -11.57 -30.62 5.80
C VAL A 481 -13.01 -30.37 5.34
N THR A 482 -13.91 -31.27 5.70
CA THR A 482 -15.34 -31.18 5.36
C THR A 482 -16.05 -30.09 6.16
N ASN A 483 -17.21 -29.64 5.66
CA ASN A 483 -18.15 -28.74 6.34
C ASN A 483 -17.67 -27.30 6.65
N LEU A 484 -16.65 -26.79 5.97
CA LEU A 484 -16.22 -25.38 6.10
C LEU A 484 -17.24 -24.41 5.48
N VAL A 485 -17.43 -24.49 4.16
CA VAL A 485 -18.33 -23.60 3.39
C VAL A 485 -19.03 -24.41 2.29
N PRO A 486 -20.36 -24.34 2.16
CA PRO A 486 -21.07 -24.96 1.04
C PRO A 486 -20.84 -24.14 -0.24
N SER A 487 -19.99 -24.65 -1.14
CA SER A 487 -19.77 -24.02 -2.45
C SER A 487 -20.69 -24.59 -3.54
N MET A 488 -21.24 -23.70 -4.37
CA MET A 488 -21.96 -24.06 -5.60
C MET A 488 -21.08 -23.94 -6.87
N VAL A 489 -19.81 -23.58 -6.69
CA VAL A 489 -18.79 -23.45 -7.75
C VAL A 489 -17.52 -24.22 -7.33
N SER A 490 -16.70 -24.65 -8.28
CA SER A 490 -15.45 -25.32 -7.95
C SER A 490 -14.50 -24.37 -7.20
N LEU A 491 -14.00 -24.83 -6.05
CA LEU A 491 -12.93 -24.18 -5.29
C LEU A 491 -11.60 -24.89 -5.62
N GLU A 492 -11.26 -24.93 -6.90
CA GLU A 492 -10.06 -25.62 -7.39
C GLU A 492 -8.79 -24.80 -7.14
N GLU A 493 -7.72 -25.49 -6.74
CA GLU A 493 -6.39 -24.90 -6.57
C GLU A 493 -5.70 -24.65 -7.93
N THR A 494 -5.00 -23.52 -8.08
CA THR A 494 -4.15 -23.29 -9.26
C THR A 494 -2.90 -24.18 -9.18
N LYS A 495 -2.98 -25.39 -9.76
CA LYS A 495 -1.92 -26.41 -9.69
C LYS A 495 -0.64 -25.98 -10.41
N LEU A 496 0.39 -25.69 -9.62
CA LEU A 496 1.81 -25.79 -9.98
C LEU A 496 2.38 -27.07 -9.34
N TYR A 497 3.36 -27.70 -9.98
CA TYR A 497 3.62 -29.15 -9.87
C TYR A 497 4.79 -29.51 -8.93
N THR A 498 4.57 -30.29 -7.85
CA THR A 498 5.62 -30.98 -7.02
C THR A 498 5.03 -32.12 -6.12
N GLY A 499 5.86 -33.02 -5.54
CA GLY A 499 5.43 -34.29 -4.86
C GLY A 499 6.17 -34.70 -3.53
N LEU A 500 5.47 -35.32 -2.54
CA LEU A 500 5.89 -36.08 -1.29
C LEU A 500 5.51 -35.61 0.17
N GLU A 501 5.00 -36.53 1.00
CA GLU A 501 4.36 -36.29 2.33
C GLU A 501 5.31 -36.36 3.56
N TYR A 502 4.86 -35.87 4.73
CA TYR A 502 5.59 -35.87 6.03
C TYR A 502 4.62 -36.04 7.23
N ASP A 503 5.11 -36.61 8.35
CA ASP A 503 4.36 -36.88 9.59
C ASP A 503 4.90 -36.17 10.85
N HIS A 504 4.08 -36.15 11.91
CA HIS A 504 4.22 -35.38 13.16
C HIS A 504 5.52 -35.55 13.96
N ILE A 505 5.96 -34.46 14.61
CA ILE A 505 6.70 -34.47 15.89
C ILE A 505 6.17 -33.33 16.75
N LEU A 506 5.68 -33.61 17.98
CA LEU A 506 5.90 -32.82 19.21
C LEU A 506 5.02 -33.25 20.40
N ASN A 507 5.67 -33.84 21.41
CA ASN A 507 5.37 -33.63 22.82
C ASN A 507 6.68 -33.89 23.58
N ASN A 508 7.43 -32.83 23.97
CA ASN A 508 8.32 -32.79 25.14
C ASN A 508 9.09 -31.45 25.22
N SER A 509 9.30 -30.96 26.45
CA SER A 509 10.03 -29.73 26.84
C SER A 509 9.41 -28.38 26.45
N GLU A 510 8.88 -27.65 27.45
CA GLU A 510 8.27 -26.30 27.28
C GLU A 510 9.31 -25.16 27.33
N ASP A 511 10.46 -25.38 27.98
CA ASP A 511 11.48 -24.33 28.22
C ASP A 511 12.47 -24.09 27.06
N ASP A 512 12.47 -24.92 26.01
CA ASP A 512 13.42 -24.78 24.88
C ASP A 512 12.95 -23.78 23.81
N THR A 513 12.95 -22.51 24.19
CA THR A 513 12.58 -21.40 23.30
C THR A 513 13.30 -21.40 21.94
N LYS A 514 14.57 -21.84 21.87
CA LYS A 514 15.36 -21.78 20.63
C LYS A 514 14.91 -22.85 19.63
N SER A 515 14.73 -24.09 20.10
CA SER A 515 14.22 -25.19 19.26
C SER A 515 12.78 -24.92 18.83
N LEU A 516 11.93 -24.40 19.74
CA LEU A 516 10.56 -23.98 19.42
C LEU A 516 10.51 -22.90 18.32
N PHE A 517 11.43 -21.93 18.30
CA PHE A 517 11.52 -20.97 17.19
C PHE A 517 11.93 -21.61 15.86
N LEU A 518 12.72 -22.68 15.84
CA LEU A 518 13.00 -23.43 14.61
C LEU A 518 11.81 -24.26 14.15
N ILE A 519 11.09 -24.92 15.08
CA ILE A 519 9.84 -25.61 14.81
C ILE A 519 8.82 -24.66 14.15
N ILE A 520 8.63 -23.46 14.69
CA ILE A 520 7.73 -22.45 14.11
C ILE A 520 8.15 -22.07 12.69
N LYS A 521 9.45 -21.94 12.42
CA LYS A 521 9.97 -21.69 11.05
C LYS A 521 9.75 -22.87 10.12
N ILE A 522 10.03 -24.09 10.56
CA ILE A 522 9.82 -25.33 9.79
C ILE A 522 8.34 -25.48 9.43
N ILE A 523 7.42 -25.30 10.40
CA ILE A 523 5.97 -25.31 10.16
C ILE A 523 5.58 -24.22 9.14
N GLY A 524 6.09 -23.00 9.30
CA GLY A 524 5.80 -21.89 8.39
C GLY A 524 6.32 -22.10 6.96
N ASP A 525 7.55 -22.60 6.82
CA ASP A 525 8.15 -22.91 5.53
C ASP A 525 7.48 -24.14 4.89
N LEU A 526 7.11 -25.19 5.64
CA LEU A 526 6.34 -26.32 5.09
C LEU A 526 4.94 -25.91 4.59
N LEU A 527 4.31 -24.91 5.20
CA LEU A 527 3.01 -24.37 4.76
C LEU A 527 3.10 -23.40 3.58
N GLN A 528 4.22 -22.68 3.40
CA GLN A 528 4.32 -21.55 2.46
C GLN A 528 5.44 -21.68 1.41
N PHE A 529 6.57 -22.28 1.76
CA PHE A 529 7.79 -22.25 0.95
C PHE A 529 7.76 -23.31 -0.15
N GLN A 530 7.78 -22.85 -1.39
CA GLN A 530 7.97 -23.65 -2.60
C GLN A 530 9.13 -23.03 -3.39
N GLY A 531 10.35 -23.16 -2.86
CA GLY A 531 11.60 -22.71 -3.49
C GLY A 531 11.91 -21.20 -3.49
N SER A 532 10.99 -20.34 -3.07
CA SER A 532 11.22 -18.89 -2.95
C SER A 532 10.47 -18.27 -1.76
N HIS A 533 11.18 -17.49 -0.93
CA HIS A 533 10.54 -16.75 0.16
C HIS A 533 9.87 -15.46 -0.35
N LYS A 534 8.66 -15.19 0.14
CA LYS A 534 7.91 -13.97 -0.17
C LYS A 534 8.67 -12.67 0.12
N HIS A 535 9.36 -12.58 1.26
CA HIS A 535 10.11 -11.38 1.64
C HIS A 535 11.33 -11.12 0.73
N GLU A 536 12.03 -12.18 0.30
CA GLU A 536 13.14 -12.09 -0.66
C GLU A 536 12.63 -11.59 -2.01
N PHE A 537 11.48 -12.10 -2.46
CA PHE A 537 10.80 -11.63 -3.67
C PHE A 537 10.34 -10.17 -3.56
N ASP A 538 9.62 -9.80 -2.49
CA ASP A 538 9.12 -8.43 -2.29
C ASP A 538 10.26 -7.41 -2.25
N SER A 539 11.39 -7.77 -1.64
CA SER A 539 12.63 -6.96 -1.66
C SER A 539 13.17 -6.80 -3.08
N ARG A 540 13.36 -7.90 -3.82
CA ARG A 540 13.80 -7.89 -5.22
C ARG A 540 12.85 -7.10 -6.13
N TRP A 541 11.54 -7.18 -5.90
CA TRP A 541 10.51 -6.46 -6.65
C TRP A 541 10.56 -4.95 -6.38
N LYS A 542 10.76 -4.52 -5.13
CA LYS A 542 10.99 -3.10 -4.78
C LYS A 542 12.26 -2.57 -5.45
N SER A 543 13.37 -3.30 -5.33
CA SER A 543 14.65 -2.95 -5.97
C SER A 543 14.53 -2.87 -7.49
N PHE A 544 13.86 -3.84 -8.12
CA PHE A 544 13.58 -3.82 -9.56
C PHE A 544 12.78 -2.59 -9.99
N ASN A 545 11.70 -2.24 -9.28
CA ASN A 545 10.91 -1.06 -9.62
C ASN A 545 11.68 0.25 -9.41
N LEU A 546 12.59 0.31 -8.43
CA LEU A 546 13.47 1.46 -8.22
C LEU A 546 14.46 1.63 -9.38
N VAL A 547 15.22 0.58 -9.71
CA VAL A 547 16.19 0.57 -10.82
C VAL A 547 15.50 0.79 -12.17
N LYS A 548 14.36 0.15 -12.40
CA LYS A 548 13.55 0.37 -13.61
C LYS A 548 13.14 1.84 -13.74
N LYS A 549 12.76 2.50 -12.64
CA LYS A 549 12.34 3.92 -12.65
C LYS A 549 13.53 4.86 -12.87
N SER A 550 14.72 4.57 -12.32
CA SER A 550 15.93 5.38 -12.56
C SER A 550 16.49 5.21 -13.97
N MET A 551 16.35 4.03 -14.58
CA MET A 551 16.85 3.74 -15.95
C MET A 551 15.78 3.80 -17.05
N GLU A 552 14.58 4.30 -16.75
CA GLU A 552 13.42 4.24 -17.66
C GLU A 552 13.58 5.09 -18.92
N ASN A 553 13.74 4.45 -20.08
CA ASN A 553 13.57 5.16 -21.36
C ASN A 553 12.07 5.31 -21.67
N ARG A 554 11.47 6.43 -21.23
CA ARG A 554 10.05 6.72 -21.46
C ARG A 554 9.71 7.11 -22.90
N VAL A 555 10.70 7.38 -23.76
CA VAL A 555 10.50 7.76 -25.16
C VAL A 555 10.20 6.54 -26.03
N SER A 556 10.77 5.37 -25.71
CA SER A 556 10.54 4.11 -26.45
C SER A 556 10.08 3.00 -25.50
N ILE A 557 8.92 2.38 -25.77
CA ILE A 557 8.44 1.22 -24.98
C ILE A 557 9.40 0.04 -25.19
N PHE A 558 10.28 -0.18 -24.23
CA PHE A 558 11.02 -1.43 -24.05
C PHE A 558 10.84 -1.89 -22.60
N THR A 559 10.02 -2.93 -22.42
CA THR A 559 9.84 -3.59 -21.12
C THR A 559 10.97 -4.57 -20.88
N TYR A 560 11.91 -4.19 -20.02
CA TYR A 560 12.91 -5.13 -19.49
C TYR A 560 12.25 -6.25 -18.67
N ASN A 561 12.80 -7.45 -18.87
CA ASN A 561 12.84 -8.61 -17.96
C ASN A 561 11.68 -9.62 -17.95
N SER A 562 11.84 -10.66 -18.77
CA SER A 562 11.10 -11.93 -18.73
C SER A 562 11.28 -12.71 -17.42
N GLU A 563 12.41 -12.53 -16.72
CA GLU A 563 12.75 -13.27 -15.49
C GLU A 563 11.75 -13.03 -14.34
N PHE A 564 11.31 -11.77 -14.17
CA PHE A 564 10.32 -11.42 -13.15
C PHE A 564 8.93 -11.97 -13.48
N ILE A 565 8.57 -12.08 -14.77
CA ILE A 565 7.28 -12.66 -15.21
C ILE A 565 7.23 -14.15 -14.87
N LEU A 566 8.35 -14.87 -14.98
CA LEU A 566 8.40 -16.29 -14.59
C LEU A 566 8.32 -16.45 -13.07
N LYS A 567 9.11 -15.69 -12.30
CA LYS A 567 9.06 -15.72 -10.81
C LYS A 567 7.70 -15.30 -10.23
N LEU A 568 7.01 -14.34 -10.87
CA LEU A 568 5.64 -13.98 -10.53
C LEU A 568 4.69 -15.19 -10.66
N ARG A 569 4.83 -16.02 -11.71
CA ARG A 569 4.00 -17.23 -11.90
C ARG A 569 4.31 -18.35 -10.91
N THR A 570 5.54 -18.44 -10.40
CA THR A 570 5.92 -19.47 -9.40
C THR A 570 5.40 -19.13 -7.99
N LEU A 571 5.26 -17.84 -7.67
CA LEU A 571 4.88 -17.38 -6.32
C LEU A 571 3.37 -17.18 -6.11
N THR A 572 2.57 -17.15 -7.18
CA THR A 572 1.11 -17.04 -7.11
C THR A 572 0.45 -18.42 -7.10
N VAL A 573 0.51 -19.10 -5.95
CA VAL A 573 -0.46 -20.15 -5.62
C VAL A 573 -1.70 -19.45 -5.08
N GLU A 574 -2.72 -19.27 -5.91
CA GLU A 574 -3.98 -18.65 -5.52
C GLU A 574 -4.99 -19.73 -5.11
N GLY A 575 -5.28 -19.81 -3.81
CA GLY A 575 -6.21 -20.78 -3.24
C GLY A 575 -5.64 -22.20 -3.22
N CYS A 576 -5.40 -22.73 -2.02
CA CYS A 576 -5.22 -24.16 -1.81
C CYS A 576 -6.41 -24.71 -1.01
N GLU A 577 -6.76 -25.97 -1.24
CA GLU A 577 -7.80 -26.63 -0.44
C GLU A 577 -7.30 -26.82 1.01
N TYR A 578 -8.15 -26.52 1.99
CA TYR A 578 -7.79 -26.68 3.40
C TYR A 578 -7.90 -28.15 3.81
N LYS A 579 -6.73 -28.81 3.94
CA LYS A 579 -6.59 -30.23 4.24
C LYS A 579 -6.40 -30.45 5.75
N LYS A 580 -6.71 -31.65 6.24
CA LYS A 580 -6.56 -32.01 7.66
C LYS A 580 -5.14 -31.75 8.19
N ILE A 581 -4.11 -32.10 7.40
CA ILE A 581 -2.71 -31.79 7.74
C ILE A 581 -2.44 -30.28 7.96
N HIS A 582 -3.07 -29.40 7.16
CA HIS A 582 -2.98 -27.95 7.38
C HIS A 582 -3.70 -27.54 8.67
N GLN A 583 -4.82 -28.20 9.00
CA GLN A 583 -5.57 -27.95 10.23
C GLN A 583 -4.77 -28.35 11.48
N ASP A 584 -4.11 -29.50 11.45
CA ASP A 584 -3.35 -29.98 12.60
C ASP A 584 -2.06 -29.15 12.80
N MET A 585 -1.35 -28.79 11.73
CA MET A 585 -0.23 -27.83 11.81
C MET A 585 -0.63 -26.45 12.35
N ILE A 586 -1.82 -25.94 12.00
CA ILE A 586 -2.31 -24.65 12.55
C ILE A 586 -2.75 -24.82 14.01
N ARG A 587 -3.32 -25.97 14.40
CA ARG A 587 -3.64 -26.27 15.81
C ARG A 587 -2.37 -26.33 16.67
N ASP A 588 -1.31 -26.97 16.18
CA ASP A 588 -0.02 -27.01 16.86
C ASP A 588 0.59 -25.61 16.97
N LEU A 589 0.55 -24.82 15.89
CA LEU A 589 1.01 -23.43 15.91
C LEU A 589 0.21 -22.55 16.90
N LEU A 590 -1.10 -22.79 17.04
CA LEU A 590 -1.94 -22.14 18.06
C LEU A 590 -1.61 -22.63 19.48
N ARG A 591 -1.32 -23.93 19.67
CA ARG A 591 -0.87 -24.47 20.96
C ARG A 591 0.47 -23.84 21.36
N LEU A 592 1.40 -23.66 20.42
CA LEU A 592 2.65 -22.93 20.61
C LEU A 592 2.44 -21.44 20.88
N SER A 593 1.50 -20.78 20.20
CA SER A 593 1.24 -19.35 20.43
C SER A 593 0.58 -19.05 21.78
N THR A 594 -0.08 -20.05 22.39
CA THR A 594 -0.82 -19.93 23.65
C THR A 594 -0.15 -20.61 24.85
N SER A 595 0.97 -21.32 24.65
CA SER A 595 1.50 -22.32 25.60
C SER A 595 1.58 -21.83 27.05
N SER A 596 2.17 -20.65 27.26
CA SER A 596 2.56 -20.20 28.59
C SER A 596 1.87 -18.90 29.04
N TYR A 597 1.11 -18.22 28.16
CA TYR A 597 0.41 -16.96 28.49
C TYR A 597 -0.89 -16.75 27.71
N SER A 598 -1.97 -16.40 28.44
CA SER A 598 -3.27 -15.97 27.86
C SER A 598 -3.16 -14.74 26.95
N GLN A 599 -2.06 -13.97 27.01
CA GLN A 599 -1.77 -12.86 26.11
C GLN A 599 -1.62 -13.32 24.65
N GLY A 600 -1.10 -14.53 24.42
CA GLY A 600 -0.83 -15.05 23.07
C GLY A 600 -2.09 -15.18 22.21
N ALA A 601 -3.19 -15.64 22.82
CA ALA A 601 -4.50 -15.71 22.16
C ALA A 601 -5.00 -14.33 21.71
N LEU A 602 -4.80 -13.28 22.51
CA LEU A 602 -5.18 -11.91 22.17
C LEU A 602 -4.33 -11.34 21.02
N TYR A 603 -3.02 -11.63 21.00
CA TYR A 603 -2.16 -11.28 19.87
C TYR A 603 -2.57 -11.99 18.57
N CYS A 604 -2.91 -13.28 18.62
CA CYS A 604 -3.44 -14.01 17.47
C CYS A 604 -4.77 -13.44 16.98
N LEU A 605 -5.66 -13.06 17.90
CA LEU A 605 -6.97 -12.49 17.59
C LEU A 605 -6.86 -11.09 16.96
N LEU A 606 -5.93 -10.26 17.45
CA LEU A 606 -5.61 -8.93 16.94
C LEU A 606 -4.98 -9.01 15.54
N GLY A 607 -3.97 -9.85 15.37
CA GLY A 607 -3.21 -9.98 14.14
C GLY A 607 -2.40 -8.73 13.75
N ASN A 608 -1.53 -8.87 12.74
CA ASN A 608 -0.59 -7.83 12.33
C ASN A 608 -1.28 -6.64 11.62
N HIS A 609 -0.60 -5.49 11.52
CA HIS A 609 -1.16 -4.26 10.92
C HIS A 609 -1.66 -4.43 9.47
N SER A 610 -0.95 -5.23 8.67
CA SER A 610 -1.24 -5.51 7.25
C SER A 610 -1.74 -6.95 7.01
N GLY A 611 -2.01 -7.70 8.07
CA GLY A 611 -2.49 -9.08 8.02
C GLY A 611 -3.97 -9.19 8.36
N VAL A 612 -4.47 -10.43 8.35
CA VAL A 612 -5.84 -10.75 8.76
C VAL A 612 -6.03 -10.41 10.24
N CYS A 613 -7.15 -9.76 10.59
CA CYS A 613 -7.61 -9.55 11.95
C CYS A 613 -8.72 -10.57 12.24
N LEU A 614 -8.44 -11.61 13.03
CA LEU A 614 -9.43 -12.66 13.33
C LEU A 614 -10.63 -12.11 14.12
N ALA A 615 -10.44 -11.02 14.88
CA ALA A 615 -11.52 -10.31 15.56
C ALA A 615 -12.53 -9.66 14.61
N ASN A 616 -12.14 -9.34 13.37
CA ASN A 616 -12.91 -8.50 12.44
C ASN A 616 -12.97 -9.13 11.04
N LEU A 617 -13.21 -10.44 10.98
CA LEU A 617 -13.46 -11.15 9.72
C LEU A 617 -14.80 -10.71 9.12
N HIS A 618 -14.87 -10.58 7.80
CA HIS A 618 -16.08 -10.20 7.06
C HIS A 618 -17.05 -11.40 6.92
N ASP A 619 -17.42 -12.02 8.03
CA ASP A 619 -18.50 -13.00 8.15
C ASP A 619 -19.23 -12.86 9.50
N TRP A 620 -20.56 -12.94 9.45
CA TRP A 620 -21.42 -12.94 10.63
C TRP A 620 -21.18 -14.16 11.52
N ASP A 621 -20.94 -15.35 10.94
CA ASP A 621 -20.72 -16.57 11.75
C ASP A 621 -19.45 -16.46 12.60
N CYS A 622 -18.43 -15.72 12.13
CA CYS A 622 -17.23 -15.42 12.90
C CYS A 622 -17.47 -14.33 13.96
N ILE A 623 -18.06 -13.19 13.57
CA ILE A 623 -18.26 -12.05 14.48
C ILE A 623 -19.19 -12.39 15.66
N VAL A 624 -20.24 -13.19 15.43
CA VAL A 624 -21.14 -13.70 16.49
C VAL A 624 -20.37 -14.47 17.58
N GLN A 625 -19.25 -15.10 17.24
CA GLN A 625 -18.40 -15.81 18.20
C GLN A 625 -17.35 -14.89 18.82
N THR A 626 -16.64 -14.09 18.00
CA THR A 626 -15.47 -13.33 18.46
C THR A 626 -15.84 -12.11 19.31
N TRP A 627 -16.85 -11.32 18.93
CA TRP A 627 -17.16 -10.08 19.64
C TRP A 627 -17.72 -10.31 21.05
N PRO A 628 -18.69 -11.22 21.27
CA PRO A 628 -19.12 -11.57 22.62
C PRO A 628 -17.98 -12.19 23.45
N ALA A 629 -17.13 -13.04 22.85
CA ALA A 629 -15.98 -13.62 23.55
C ALA A 629 -14.96 -12.56 24.01
N ILE A 630 -14.71 -11.52 23.20
CA ILE A 630 -13.86 -10.38 23.58
C ILE A 630 -14.44 -9.67 24.81
N VAL A 631 -15.74 -9.36 24.82
CA VAL A 631 -16.41 -8.67 25.95
C VAL A 631 -16.43 -9.57 27.20
N SER A 632 -16.90 -10.81 27.08
CA SER A 632 -17.03 -11.74 28.21
C SER A 632 -15.68 -12.18 28.79
N SER A 633 -14.57 -12.07 28.03
CA SER A 633 -13.23 -12.37 28.54
C SER A 633 -12.82 -11.53 29.75
N GLY A 634 -13.45 -10.36 29.94
CA GLY A 634 -13.27 -9.51 31.13
C GLY A 634 -13.76 -10.12 32.44
N LEU A 635 -14.54 -11.20 32.38
CA LEU A 635 -15.04 -11.96 33.53
C LEU A 635 -14.20 -13.20 33.84
N SER A 636 -13.19 -13.50 33.02
CA SER A 636 -12.32 -14.66 33.23
C SER A 636 -11.40 -14.44 34.44
N GLN A 637 -11.34 -15.42 35.33
CA GLN A 637 -10.41 -15.41 36.48
C GLN A 637 -8.92 -15.40 36.05
N ALA A 638 -8.63 -15.78 34.80
CA ALA A 638 -7.28 -15.70 34.21
C ALA A 638 -6.98 -14.32 33.57
N MET A 639 -7.92 -13.37 33.60
CA MET A 639 -7.77 -12.03 33.06
C MET A 639 -7.31 -11.05 34.16
N SER A 640 -6.18 -10.39 33.95
CA SER A 640 -5.68 -9.33 34.84
C SER A 640 -5.45 -8.04 34.04
N LEU A 641 -6.29 -7.04 34.29
CA LEU A 641 -6.12 -5.67 33.79
C LEU A 641 -5.01 -4.89 34.52
N GLU A 642 -4.41 -5.46 35.57
CA GLU A 642 -3.26 -4.86 36.26
C GLU A 642 -2.01 -4.86 35.37
N LYS A 643 -1.94 -5.80 34.41
CA LYS A 643 -0.85 -5.88 33.42
C LYS A 643 -1.08 -4.82 32.32
N PRO A 644 -0.22 -3.78 32.19
CA PRO A 644 -0.44 -2.72 31.20
C PRO A 644 -0.46 -3.21 29.74
N SER A 645 0.23 -4.31 29.45
CA SER A 645 0.21 -4.96 28.14
C SER A 645 -1.15 -5.55 27.78
N ILE A 646 -1.91 -6.10 28.74
CA ILE A 646 -3.29 -6.55 28.50
C ILE A 646 -4.21 -5.37 28.19
N VAL A 647 -4.14 -4.31 29.01
CA VAL A 647 -4.96 -3.10 28.82
C VAL A 647 -4.76 -2.53 27.42
N ARG A 648 -3.49 -2.40 27.01
CA ARG A 648 -3.11 -1.93 25.68
C ARG A 648 -3.60 -2.84 24.56
N LEU A 649 -3.52 -4.17 24.71
CA LEU A 649 -4.01 -5.11 23.70
C LEU A 649 -5.52 -4.98 23.46
N PHE A 650 -6.30 -4.73 24.51
CA PHE A 650 -7.74 -4.50 24.37
C PHE A 650 -8.06 -3.13 23.77
N ASP A 651 -7.26 -2.10 24.02
CA ASP A 651 -7.35 -0.83 23.27
C ASP A 651 -7.02 -1.03 21.79
N ASP A 652 -5.88 -1.67 21.49
CA ASP A 652 -5.43 -1.96 20.12
C ASP A 652 -6.47 -2.82 19.36
N LEU A 653 -7.10 -3.81 20.02
CA LEU A 653 -8.21 -4.60 19.48
C LEU A 653 -9.43 -3.74 19.18
N ALA A 654 -9.92 -2.98 20.16
CA ALA A 654 -11.13 -2.17 20.00
C ALA A 654 -10.94 -1.08 18.95
N GLU A 655 -9.80 -0.39 18.94
CA GLU A 655 -9.46 0.62 17.93
C GLU A 655 -9.33 -0.02 16.54
N LYS A 656 -8.64 -1.16 16.42
CA LYS A 656 -8.47 -1.85 15.13
C LYS A 656 -9.81 -2.31 14.55
N ILE A 657 -10.73 -2.84 15.38
CA ILE A 657 -12.08 -3.19 14.95
C ILE A 657 -12.84 -1.93 14.51
N HIS A 658 -12.90 -0.86 15.32
CA HIS A 658 -13.61 0.38 14.95
C HIS A 658 -13.05 1.04 13.67
N ARG A 659 -11.75 0.94 13.43
CA ARG A 659 -11.08 1.52 12.26
C ARG A 659 -11.19 0.66 10.99
N GLN A 660 -11.42 -0.64 11.12
CA GLN A 660 -11.44 -1.60 10.00
C GLN A 660 -12.80 -2.29 9.79
N TYR A 661 -13.81 -2.03 10.62
CA TYR A 661 -15.12 -2.63 10.45
C TYR A 661 -15.83 -2.08 9.20
N GLU A 662 -16.14 -2.98 8.28
CA GLU A 662 -16.97 -2.71 7.10
C GLU A 662 -18.35 -3.33 7.31
N THR A 663 -19.40 -2.60 6.92
CA THR A 663 -20.80 -2.98 7.14
C THR A 663 -21.17 -4.25 6.37
N ILE A 664 -21.08 -5.42 7.00
CA ILE A 664 -21.34 -6.72 6.37
C ILE A 664 -22.77 -6.79 5.81
N GLY A 665 -22.94 -7.23 4.56
CA GLY A 665 -24.26 -7.31 3.92
C GLY A 665 -25.23 -8.27 4.62
N LEU A 666 -26.47 -7.84 4.84
CA LEU A 666 -27.58 -8.71 5.23
C LEU A 666 -28.27 -9.30 3.98
N ASP A 667 -28.55 -8.46 2.99
CA ASP A 667 -29.23 -8.84 1.76
C ASP A 667 -28.31 -8.78 0.52
N PHE A 668 -28.14 -9.91 -0.16
CA PHE A 668 -27.40 -10.02 -1.42
C PHE A 668 -28.35 -10.48 -2.55
N THR A 669 -28.77 -9.56 -3.41
CA THR A 669 -29.73 -9.82 -4.50
C THR A 669 -29.04 -10.28 -5.79
N LYS A 670 -28.73 -11.58 -5.90
CA LYS A 670 -28.52 -12.27 -7.20
C LYS A 670 -29.63 -13.31 -7.45
N LYS A 671 -30.10 -13.38 -8.70
CA LYS A 671 -31.37 -14.02 -9.13
C LYS A 671 -31.50 -15.56 -8.94
N LEU A 672 -30.57 -16.26 -8.27
CA LEU A 672 -30.44 -17.73 -8.40
C LEU A 672 -30.70 -18.58 -7.15
N LYS A 673 -30.87 -17.98 -5.96
CA LYS A 673 -31.53 -18.58 -4.77
C LYS A 673 -31.66 -17.52 -3.69
N LYS A 674 -32.88 -17.01 -3.49
CA LYS A 674 -33.19 -16.07 -2.40
C LYS A 674 -33.62 -16.86 -1.15
N ASP A 675 -33.60 -16.17 -0.01
CA ASP A 675 -34.33 -16.45 1.23
C ASP A 675 -33.64 -17.29 2.35
N LEU A 676 -33.06 -18.47 2.12
CA LEU A 676 -32.48 -19.25 3.25
C LEU A 676 -31.26 -18.58 3.93
N ASN A 677 -30.23 -18.21 3.17
CA ASN A 677 -29.01 -17.62 3.75
C ASN A 677 -29.19 -16.14 4.18
N ALA A 678 -30.22 -15.45 3.69
CA ALA A 678 -30.54 -14.08 4.13
C ALA A 678 -31.16 -14.09 5.53
N ASN A 679 -32.09 -15.03 5.78
CA ASN A 679 -32.67 -15.22 7.11
C ASN A 679 -31.60 -15.58 8.14
N LYS A 680 -30.65 -16.48 7.82
CA LYS A 680 -29.53 -16.80 8.72
C LYS A 680 -28.71 -15.56 9.11
N ARG A 681 -28.36 -14.68 8.15
CA ARG A 681 -27.60 -13.46 8.45
C ARG A 681 -28.38 -12.47 9.31
N GLY A 682 -29.69 -12.31 9.06
CA GLY A 682 -30.58 -11.52 9.91
C GLY A 682 -30.63 -12.03 11.35
N MET A 683 -30.81 -13.35 11.52
CA MET A 683 -30.77 -14.01 12.83
C MET A 683 -29.42 -13.84 13.52
N ASN A 684 -28.30 -13.99 12.81
CA ASN A 684 -26.96 -13.79 13.36
C ASN A 684 -26.74 -12.35 13.83
N TYR A 685 -27.21 -11.34 13.09
CA TYR A 685 -27.15 -9.94 13.50
C TYR A 685 -27.96 -9.67 14.78
N GLU A 686 -29.21 -10.14 14.84
CA GLU A 686 -30.05 -9.99 16.03
C GLU A 686 -29.48 -10.76 17.23
N ASN A 687 -28.93 -11.96 17.00
CA ASN A 687 -28.25 -12.74 18.04
C ASN A 687 -27.02 -12.01 18.58
N LEU A 688 -26.14 -11.49 17.72
CA LEU A 688 -24.97 -10.71 18.11
C LEU A 688 -25.35 -9.50 18.97
N VAL A 689 -26.36 -8.73 18.55
CA VAL A 689 -26.84 -7.57 19.33
C VAL A 689 -27.31 -8.00 20.72
N ASN A 690 -28.10 -9.07 20.80
CA ASN A 690 -28.60 -9.57 22.09
C ASN A 690 -27.47 -10.13 22.97
N THR A 691 -26.56 -10.95 22.42
CA THR A 691 -25.45 -11.54 23.19
C THR A 691 -24.46 -10.46 23.68
N LEU A 692 -24.24 -9.39 22.91
CA LEU A 692 -23.44 -8.25 23.37
C LEU A 692 -24.12 -7.49 24.52
N LEU A 693 -25.44 -7.30 24.46
CA LEU A 693 -26.20 -6.71 25.58
C LEU A 693 -26.17 -7.62 26.81
N ASP A 694 -26.37 -8.92 26.64
CA ASP A 694 -26.23 -9.92 27.71
C ASP A 694 -24.83 -9.90 28.34
N GLY A 695 -23.79 -9.61 27.54
CA GLY A 695 -22.42 -9.41 28.02
C GLY A 695 -22.24 -8.11 28.82
N VAL A 696 -22.69 -6.99 28.26
CA VAL A 696 -22.49 -5.64 28.82
C VAL A 696 -23.34 -5.38 30.06
N GLU A 697 -24.55 -5.93 30.14
CA GLU A 697 -25.45 -5.77 31.29
C GLU A 697 -25.05 -6.64 32.52
N GLN A 698 -23.94 -7.40 32.44
CA GLN A 698 -23.43 -8.20 33.56
C GLN A 698 -22.77 -7.33 34.64
N ARG A 699 -23.38 -7.35 35.84
CA ARG A 699 -23.07 -6.48 36.99
C ARG A 699 -21.62 -6.53 37.52
N ASN A 700 -20.85 -7.53 37.14
CA ASN A 700 -19.45 -7.74 37.53
C ASN A 700 -18.45 -7.47 36.41
N LEU A 701 -18.89 -7.00 35.23
CA LEU A 701 -18.01 -6.69 34.11
C LEU A 701 -17.15 -5.44 34.42
N PRO A 702 -15.82 -5.48 34.23
CA PRO A 702 -14.99 -4.29 34.40
C PRO A 702 -15.33 -3.24 33.33
N TRP A 703 -15.38 -1.96 33.73
CA TRP A 703 -15.71 -0.79 32.88
C TRP A 703 -15.01 -0.78 31.51
N LYS A 704 -13.79 -1.33 31.42
CA LYS A 704 -13.01 -1.45 30.18
C LYS A 704 -13.74 -2.30 29.14
N PHE A 705 -14.29 -3.44 29.54
CA PHE A 705 -14.99 -4.38 28.68
C PHE A 705 -16.42 -3.93 28.37
N GLU A 706 -17.06 -3.24 29.33
CA GLU A 706 -18.29 -2.50 29.10
C GLU A 706 -18.11 -1.46 27.97
N HIS A 707 -17.11 -0.57 28.08
CA HIS A 707 -16.81 0.42 27.04
C HIS A 707 -16.53 -0.23 25.67
N ILE A 708 -15.81 -1.36 25.63
CA ILE A 708 -15.55 -2.11 24.40
C ILE A 708 -16.86 -2.66 23.82
N GLY A 709 -17.67 -3.34 24.63
CA GLY A 709 -18.95 -3.91 24.18
C GLY A 709 -19.94 -2.86 23.68
N ILE A 710 -20.02 -1.69 24.35
CA ILE A 710 -20.84 -0.56 23.91
C ILE A 710 -20.33 0.04 22.59
N GLY A 711 -19.01 0.14 22.42
CA GLY A 711 -18.41 0.55 21.15
C GLY A 711 -18.74 -0.42 20.01
N LEU A 712 -18.52 -1.72 20.22
CA LEU A 712 -18.87 -2.77 19.26
C LEU A 712 -20.37 -2.76 18.92
N LEU A 713 -21.24 -2.58 19.91
CA LEU A 713 -22.68 -2.43 19.70
C LEU A 713 -23.02 -1.18 18.87
N SER A 714 -22.27 -0.08 19.01
CA SER A 714 -22.44 1.12 18.19
C SER A 714 -22.04 0.90 16.71
N LEU A 715 -21.16 -0.06 16.40
CA LEU A 715 -20.83 -0.44 15.02
C LEU A 715 -21.96 -1.23 14.33
N LEU A 716 -22.92 -1.75 15.12
CA LEU A 716 -24.08 -2.51 14.61
C LEU A 716 -25.26 -1.61 14.20
N LEU A 717 -25.07 -0.29 14.19
CA LEU A 717 -25.98 0.67 13.58
C LEU A 717 -25.83 0.67 12.06
N ARG A 718 -26.97 0.57 11.35
CA ARG A 718 -27.00 0.35 9.90
C ARG A 718 -28.11 1.18 9.25
N ASP A 719 -27.97 1.49 7.96
CA ASP A 719 -28.99 2.21 7.20
C ASP A 719 -30.10 1.30 6.64
N ASP A 720 -29.91 -0.03 6.62
CA ASP A 720 -30.82 -1.02 6.00
C ASP A 720 -31.86 -1.61 6.97
N ARG A 721 -31.55 -1.68 8.28
CA ARG A 721 -32.47 -2.13 9.33
C ARG A 721 -32.38 -1.25 10.57
N VAL A 722 -33.53 -1.09 11.24
CA VAL A 722 -33.63 -0.47 12.57
C VAL A 722 -32.93 -1.36 13.59
N LEU A 723 -32.21 -0.75 14.53
CA LEU A 723 -31.55 -1.46 15.63
C LEU A 723 -32.58 -2.19 16.54
N PRO A 724 -32.30 -3.40 17.05
CA PRO A 724 -33.22 -4.12 17.95
C PRO A 724 -33.66 -3.30 19.18
N LEU A 725 -34.94 -3.42 19.57
CA LEU A 725 -35.58 -2.58 20.59
C LEU A 725 -34.85 -2.57 21.94
N ARG A 726 -34.29 -3.71 22.38
CA ARG A 726 -33.48 -3.81 23.61
C ARG A 726 -32.24 -2.92 23.54
N ALA A 727 -31.55 -2.89 22.40
CA ALA A 727 -30.38 -2.03 22.20
C ALA A 727 -30.77 -0.54 22.10
N ILE A 728 -31.91 -0.22 21.48
CA ILE A 728 -32.45 1.15 21.49
C ILE A 728 -32.71 1.61 22.93
N ARG A 729 -33.38 0.78 23.73
CA ARG A 729 -33.65 1.06 25.14
C ARG A 729 -32.34 1.27 25.91
N PHE A 730 -31.38 0.34 25.78
CA PHE A 730 -30.06 0.42 26.40
C PHE A 730 -29.31 1.73 26.07
N PHE A 731 -29.25 2.13 24.80
CA PHE A 731 -28.56 3.37 24.42
C PHE A 731 -29.29 4.64 24.90
N VAL A 732 -30.63 4.63 24.97
CA VAL A 732 -31.41 5.76 25.49
C VAL A 732 -31.28 5.88 27.02
N GLU A 733 -31.33 4.76 27.73
CA GLU A 733 -31.12 4.71 29.19
C GLU A 733 -29.70 5.17 29.55
N ASN A 734 -28.68 4.84 28.74
CA ASN A 734 -27.29 5.23 28.98
C ASN A 734 -26.89 6.65 28.53
N LEU A 735 -27.83 7.50 28.09
CA LEU A 735 -27.53 8.91 27.79
C LEU A 735 -27.09 9.71 29.02
N ASN A 736 -27.54 9.32 30.23
CA ASN A 736 -27.17 9.93 31.50
C ASN A 736 -26.14 9.11 32.30
N HIS A 737 -25.55 8.06 31.71
CA HIS A 737 -24.58 7.17 32.35
C HIS A 737 -23.40 7.93 32.98
N ASP A 738 -22.85 7.47 34.11
CA ASP A 738 -21.81 8.19 34.87
C ASP A 738 -20.51 8.40 34.06
N ALA A 739 -20.10 7.40 33.27
CA ALA A 739 -18.93 7.51 32.40
C ALA A 739 -19.19 8.35 31.14
N ILE A 740 -18.43 9.44 30.96
CA ILE A 740 -18.54 10.35 29.81
C ILE A 740 -18.29 9.67 28.46
N VAL A 741 -17.47 8.60 28.42
CA VAL A 741 -17.20 7.83 27.20
C VAL A 741 -18.47 7.14 26.72
N VAL A 742 -19.17 6.45 27.63
CA VAL A 742 -20.47 5.82 27.36
C VAL A 742 -21.50 6.86 26.93
N ARG A 743 -21.60 8.02 27.60
CA ARG A 743 -22.51 9.10 27.17
C ARG A 743 -22.24 9.57 25.74
N LYS A 744 -20.98 9.73 25.34
CA LYS A 744 -20.62 10.12 23.96
C LYS A 744 -20.98 9.05 22.95
N MET A 745 -20.75 7.77 23.27
CA MET A 745 -21.18 6.63 22.44
C MET A 745 -22.72 6.60 22.32
N ALA A 746 -23.44 6.73 23.43
CA ALA A 746 -24.90 6.78 23.48
C ALA A 746 -25.48 7.96 22.69
N ILE A 747 -24.90 9.16 22.78
CA ILE A 747 -25.32 10.33 21.96
C ILE A 747 -25.17 10.03 20.46
N SER A 748 -24.03 9.47 20.05
CA SER A 748 -23.80 9.08 18.65
C SER A 748 -24.77 7.99 18.20
N ALA A 749 -24.96 6.96 19.03
CA ALA A 749 -25.82 5.83 18.75
C ALA A 749 -27.29 6.24 18.65
N VAL A 750 -27.79 7.01 19.62
CA VAL A 750 -29.15 7.56 19.59
C VAL A 750 -29.33 8.49 18.39
N ALA A 751 -28.35 9.32 18.00
CA ALA A 751 -28.44 10.11 16.77
C ALA A 751 -28.56 9.23 15.51
N GLY A 752 -27.86 8.09 15.47
CA GLY A 752 -28.02 7.06 14.42
C GLY A 752 -29.40 6.39 14.43
N ILE A 753 -29.89 6.00 15.60
CA ILE A 753 -31.24 5.42 15.79
C ILE A 753 -32.32 6.41 15.34
N LEU A 754 -32.24 7.69 15.75
CA LEU A 754 -33.14 8.77 15.31
C LEU A 754 -33.14 8.96 13.79
N LYS A 755 -32.02 8.64 13.13
CA LYS A 755 -31.82 8.70 11.68
C LYS A 755 -32.38 7.48 10.96
N GLN A 756 -32.26 6.27 11.51
CA GLN A 756 -32.95 5.05 11.03
C GLN A 756 -34.47 5.23 11.08
N LEU A 757 -34.96 5.75 12.21
CA LEU A 757 -36.38 5.93 12.52
C LEU A 757 -36.99 7.19 11.88
N LYS A 758 -36.22 7.86 11.02
CA LYS A 758 -36.68 9.07 10.33
C LYS A 758 -37.75 8.71 9.29
N ARG A 759 -39.00 9.02 9.61
CA ARG A 759 -40.14 8.94 8.68
C ARG A 759 -39.82 9.65 7.35
N THR A 760 -40.10 9.00 6.22
CA THR A 760 -39.90 9.56 4.89
C THR A 760 -40.89 10.70 4.64
N HIS A 761 -40.37 11.91 4.45
CA HIS A 761 -41.19 13.09 4.14
C HIS A 761 -41.47 13.12 2.64
N LYS A 762 -42.74 13.32 2.26
CA LYS A 762 -43.15 13.33 0.85
C LYS A 762 -42.57 14.56 0.15
N LYS A 763 -42.18 14.39 -1.10
CA LYS A 763 -41.70 15.46 -1.98
C LYS A 763 -42.52 15.51 -3.25
N LEU A 764 -42.72 16.72 -3.77
CA LEU A 764 -43.38 16.98 -5.04
C LEU A 764 -42.36 17.58 -6.01
N THR A 765 -42.44 17.19 -7.28
CA THR A 765 -41.71 17.87 -8.35
C THR A 765 -42.46 19.16 -8.69
N VAL A 766 -41.76 20.29 -8.71
CA VAL A 766 -42.31 21.60 -9.04
C VAL A 766 -41.52 22.26 -10.16
N SER A 767 -42.19 23.12 -10.92
CA SER A 767 -41.59 23.92 -11.99
C SER A 767 -41.26 25.33 -11.45
N PRO A 768 -39.98 25.70 -11.31
CA PRO A 768 -39.60 27.03 -10.81
C PRO A 768 -40.06 28.18 -11.72
N TYR A 769 -40.24 27.87 -13.01
CA TYR A 769 -40.70 28.79 -14.04
C TYR A 769 -42.20 29.08 -13.94
N GLU A 770 -43.01 28.10 -13.51
CA GLU A 770 -44.44 28.31 -13.21
C GLU A 770 -44.63 29.13 -11.94
N ILE A 771 -43.83 28.88 -10.89
CA ILE A 771 -43.87 29.62 -9.62
C ILE A 771 -43.47 31.09 -9.82
N SER A 772 -42.40 31.33 -10.59
CA SER A 772 -41.92 32.69 -10.88
C SER A 772 -42.72 33.42 -11.95
N GLY A 773 -43.46 32.71 -12.80
CA GLY A 773 -44.13 33.26 -13.98
C GLY A 773 -43.18 33.64 -15.13
N TYR A 774 -41.88 33.36 -15.02
CA TYR A 774 -40.87 33.66 -16.04
C TYR A 774 -40.53 32.43 -16.89
N PRO A 775 -40.42 32.56 -18.22
CA PRO A 775 -40.03 31.44 -19.09
C PRO A 775 -38.59 31.00 -18.82
N LYS A 776 -38.30 29.72 -19.11
CA LYS A 776 -36.95 29.17 -19.00
C LYS A 776 -35.96 29.96 -19.87
N PRO A 777 -34.86 30.50 -19.32
CA PRO A 777 -33.87 31.24 -20.10
C PRO A 777 -33.13 30.32 -21.08
N THR A 778 -32.80 30.87 -22.25
CA THR A 778 -32.09 30.15 -23.33
C THR A 778 -30.59 29.98 -23.07
N GLN A 779 -30.02 30.83 -22.21
CA GLN A 779 -28.63 30.75 -21.75
C GLN A 779 -28.60 30.64 -20.22
N ILE A 780 -27.61 29.91 -19.69
CA ILE A 780 -27.42 29.77 -18.24
C ILE A 780 -26.65 30.99 -17.74
N VAL A 781 -27.21 31.70 -16.77
CA VAL A 781 -26.57 32.82 -16.07
C VAL A 781 -26.63 32.54 -14.57
N ALA A 782 -25.50 32.61 -13.88
CA ALA A 782 -25.43 32.39 -12.44
C ALA A 782 -25.71 33.69 -11.66
N GLY A 783 -26.25 33.55 -10.44
CA GLY A 783 -26.56 34.67 -9.55
C GLY A 783 -28.05 35.01 -9.48
N ASP A 784 -28.33 36.26 -9.15
CA ASP A 784 -29.68 36.77 -8.89
C ASP A 784 -30.42 37.01 -10.21
N ARG A 785 -31.61 36.42 -10.38
CA ARG A 785 -32.40 36.42 -11.62
C ARG A 785 -33.91 36.54 -11.36
N PRO A 786 -34.71 36.98 -12.34
CA PRO A 786 -36.17 37.03 -12.17
C PRO A 786 -36.81 35.67 -11.82
N ASP A 787 -36.28 34.56 -12.35
CA ASP A 787 -36.79 33.21 -12.11
C ASP A 787 -36.43 32.62 -10.73
N ASN A 788 -35.46 33.20 -10.01
CA ASN A 788 -35.08 32.81 -8.64
C ASN A 788 -35.37 33.88 -7.57
N HIS A 789 -35.78 35.10 -7.97
CA HIS A 789 -36.04 36.21 -7.05
C HIS A 789 -37.11 35.89 -5.98
N TRP A 790 -38.11 35.06 -6.30
CA TRP A 790 -39.13 34.61 -5.35
C TRP A 790 -38.58 33.73 -4.21
N LEU A 791 -37.38 33.16 -4.37
CA LEU A 791 -36.67 32.41 -3.33
C LEU A 791 -35.86 33.34 -2.40
N HIS A 792 -35.68 34.61 -2.77
CA HIS A 792 -34.90 35.54 -1.97
C HIS A 792 -35.70 35.95 -0.73
N TYR A 793 -35.00 36.17 0.37
CA TYR A 793 -35.60 36.71 1.58
C TYR A 793 -35.98 38.19 1.38
N ASP A 794 -37.28 38.48 1.30
CA ASP A 794 -37.83 39.83 1.43
C ASP A 794 -38.69 39.91 2.70
N SER A 795 -38.43 40.92 3.54
CA SER A 795 -39.17 41.20 4.77
C SER A 795 -40.68 41.42 4.54
N LYS A 796 -41.08 41.77 3.31
CA LYS A 796 -42.48 41.96 2.90
C LYS A 796 -43.20 40.66 2.50
N SER A 797 -42.48 39.63 2.05
CA SER A 797 -43.07 38.38 1.53
C SER A 797 -43.11 37.23 2.54
N ILE A 798 -42.56 37.43 3.74
CA ILE A 798 -42.59 36.43 4.83
C ILE A 798 -44.05 36.08 5.18
N PRO A 799 -44.46 34.81 5.11
CA PRO A 799 -45.78 34.38 5.56
C PRO A 799 -46.01 34.69 7.04
N ARG A 800 -47.07 35.44 7.37
CA ARG A 800 -47.44 35.81 8.75
C ARG A 800 -48.71 35.11 9.22
N THR A 801 -49.37 34.38 8.34
CA THR A 801 -50.57 33.59 8.63
C THR A 801 -50.38 32.15 8.18
N LYS A 802 -51.09 31.22 8.83
CA LYS A 802 -51.12 29.80 8.47
C LYS A 802 -51.44 29.58 6.99
N LYS A 803 -52.41 30.32 6.44
CA LYS A 803 -52.84 30.21 5.04
C LYS A 803 -51.71 30.61 4.07
N GLU A 804 -51.02 31.71 4.34
CA GLU A 804 -49.86 32.12 3.53
C GLU A 804 -48.75 31.08 3.62
N TRP A 805 -48.47 30.57 4.83
CA TRP A 805 -47.42 29.56 5.07
C TRP A 805 -47.69 28.26 4.31
N GLU A 806 -48.90 27.73 4.39
CA GLU A 806 -49.31 26.50 3.71
C GLU A 806 -49.38 26.65 2.17
N SER A 807 -49.59 27.88 1.67
CA SER A 807 -49.53 28.19 0.24
C SER A 807 -48.12 28.48 -0.30
N SER A 808 -47.12 28.64 0.58
CA SER A 808 -45.77 29.05 0.21
C SER A 808 -44.89 27.88 -0.23
N CYS A 809 -44.03 28.12 -1.23
CA CYS A 809 -43.08 27.12 -1.71
C CYS A 809 -41.70 27.30 -1.03
N PHE A 810 -41.44 26.52 0.02
CA PHE A 810 -40.14 26.58 0.73
C PHE A 810 -39.06 25.74 0.03
N VAL A 811 -38.02 26.41 -0.49
CA VAL A 811 -36.82 25.75 -1.05
C VAL A 811 -35.70 25.72 -0.02
N GLU A 812 -35.27 24.52 0.32
CA GLU A 812 -34.55 24.22 1.56
C GLU A 812 -33.02 24.14 1.39
N LYS A 813 -32.51 24.49 0.22
CA LYS A 813 -31.10 24.42 -0.14
C LYS A 813 -30.66 25.76 -0.73
N THR A 814 -29.55 26.25 -0.21
CA THR A 814 -28.90 27.53 -0.56
C THR A 814 -28.31 27.58 -1.98
N HIS A 815 -28.20 26.45 -2.68
CA HIS A 815 -27.64 26.36 -4.03
C HIS A 815 -28.67 26.23 -5.15
N TRP A 816 -29.90 25.78 -4.87
CA TRP A 816 -30.89 25.55 -5.93
C TRP A 816 -31.25 26.86 -6.62
N GLY A 817 -31.11 26.89 -7.95
CA GLY A 817 -31.42 28.07 -8.74
C GLY A 817 -30.34 29.15 -8.73
N TYR A 818 -29.25 29.03 -7.94
CA TYR A 818 -28.13 29.98 -8.03
C TYR A 818 -27.47 29.90 -9.40
N TYR A 819 -26.98 28.71 -9.78
CA TYR A 819 -26.33 28.51 -11.08
C TYR A 819 -27.35 28.13 -12.16
N THR A 820 -28.13 27.08 -11.91
CA THR A 820 -29.26 26.67 -12.74
C THR A 820 -30.20 25.77 -11.93
N TRP A 821 -31.41 25.52 -12.44
CA TRP A 821 -32.37 24.61 -11.80
C TRP A 821 -32.11 23.15 -12.21
N PRO A 822 -32.29 22.17 -11.32
CA PRO A 822 -32.22 20.75 -11.67
C PRO A 822 -33.40 20.35 -12.56
N GLN A 823 -33.22 19.31 -13.39
CA GLN A 823 -34.26 18.81 -14.30
C GLN A 823 -35.58 18.48 -13.58
N ASN A 824 -35.47 17.84 -12.41
CA ASN A 824 -36.60 17.56 -11.51
C ASN A 824 -36.35 18.28 -10.19
N MET A 825 -36.83 19.52 -10.04
CA MET A 825 -36.76 20.21 -8.76
C MET A 825 -37.79 19.65 -7.79
N VAL A 826 -37.31 19.11 -6.67
CA VAL A 826 -38.17 18.53 -5.63
C VAL A 826 -38.22 19.41 -4.39
N VAL A 827 -39.43 19.82 -4.01
CA VAL A 827 -39.74 20.50 -2.74
C VAL A 827 -40.52 19.57 -1.83
N TYR A 828 -40.66 19.92 -0.55
CA TYR A 828 -41.51 19.14 0.35
C TYR A 828 -42.98 19.40 0.05
N ALA A 829 -43.80 18.34 0.09
CA ALA A 829 -45.24 18.46 -0.03
C ALA A 829 -45.84 19.28 1.14
N GLY A 830 -47.02 19.86 0.94
CA GLY A 830 -47.77 20.55 1.99
C GLY A 830 -48.13 19.64 3.17
N VAL A 831 -48.46 20.26 4.31
CA VAL A 831 -48.65 19.58 5.62
C VAL A 831 -49.61 18.38 5.54
N GLU A 832 -50.69 18.47 4.76
CA GLU A 832 -51.70 17.40 4.62
C GLU A 832 -51.12 16.08 4.10
N GLU A 833 -50.10 16.13 3.25
CA GLU A 833 -49.45 14.94 2.68
C GLU A 833 -48.21 14.49 3.46
N GLN A 834 -47.81 15.23 4.49
CA GLN A 834 -46.64 14.88 5.32
C GLN A 834 -47.01 13.90 6.45
N PRO A 835 -46.03 13.17 7.00
CA PRO A 835 -46.26 12.34 8.18
C PRO A 835 -46.78 13.18 9.36
N LYS A 836 -47.99 12.87 9.85
CA LYS A 836 -48.67 13.64 10.92
C LYS A 836 -47.79 13.85 12.16
N LEU A 837 -47.90 15.04 12.74
CA LEU A 837 -47.22 15.48 13.97
C LEU A 837 -48.18 15.38 15.17
N GLY A 838 -47.66 15.41 16.40
CA GLY A 838 -48.48 15.43 17.62
C GLY A 838 -49.22 14.11 17.89
N ARG A 839 -48.54 12.97 17.71
CA ARG A 839 -49.08 11.62 18.00
C ARG A 839 -49.33 11.42 19.50
N SER A 840 -50.32 10.58 19.86
CA SER A 840 -50.60 10.22 21.26
C SER A 840 -49.51 9.30 21.84
N ARG A 841 -49.39 9.17 23.17
CA ARG A 841 -48.37 8.28 23.78
C ARG A 841 -48.49 6.82 23.34
N GLU A 842 -49.68 6.38 22.96
CA GLU A 842 -49.95 5.04 22.43
C GLU A 842 -49.50 4.87 20.97
N ASP A 843 -49.50 5.98 20.20
CA ASP A 843 -48.97 6.06 18.83
C ASP A 843 -47.47 6.45 18.77
N LEU A 844 -46.86 6.87 19.88
CA LEU A 844 -45.51 7.42 19.98
C LEU A 844 -44.45 6.32 20.22
N THR A 845 -44.18 5.53 19.18
CA THR A 845 -42.82 4.99 19.03
C THR A 845 -41.90 6.09 18.48
N GLU A 846 -40.81 6.35 19.22
CA GLU A 846 -39.50 6.87 18.76
C GLU A 846 -39.24 8.37 18.46
N GLY A 847 -38.29 8.96 19.23
CA GLY A 847 -37.33 9.99 18.82
C GLY A 847 -37.63 11.50 18.96
N ILE A 848 -36.89 12.19 19.84
CA ILE A 848 -37.09 13.57 20.38
C ILE A 848 -37.71 14.63 19.41
N PHE A 849 -37.00 15.65 18.90
CA PHE A 849 -37.69 16.82 18.27
C PHE A 849 -38.05 16.70 16.78
N ARG A 850 -37.39 15.79 16.05
CA ARG A 850 -37.67 15.58 14.61
C ARG A 850 -38.69 14.46 14.36
N ASN A 851 -38.82 13.50 15.28
CA ASN A 851 -39.77 12.39 15.12
C ASN A 851 -40.99 12.53 16.07
N PHE A 852 -40.84 13.18 17.25
CA PHE A 852 -41.92 13.54 18.19
C PHE A 852 -42.20 15.06 18.33
N ASP A 853 -41.76 15.90 17.39
CA ASP A 853 -42.11 17.32 17.33
C ASP A 853 -41.94 18.09 18.66
N ASP A 854 -42.95 18.80 19.18
CA ASP A 854 -42.85 19.66 20.36
C ASP A 854 -43.15 18.94 21.69
N ALA A 855 -43.46 17.64 21.66
CA ALA A 855 -43.91 16.87 22.83
C ALA A 855 -42.96 16.92 24.06
N PHE A 856 -41.66 17.13 23.82
CA PHE A 856 -40.64 17.26 24.88
C PHE A 856 -40.23 18.71 25.19
N LEU A 857 -40.72 19.70 24.45
CA LEU A 857 -40.41 21.11 24.70
C LEU A 857 -40.91 21.59 26.09
N PRO A 858 -42.10 21.19 26.59
CA PRO A 858 -42.53 21.52 27.95
C PRO A 858 -41.58 21.00 29.04
N VAL A 859 -40.92 19.86 28.80
CA VAL A 859 -39.96 19.25 29.73
C VAL A 859 -38.61 19.97 29.66
N LEU A 860 -38.13 20.32 28.46
CA LEU A 860 -36.84 21.00 28.32
C LEU A 860 -36.89 22.49 28.65
N LYS A 861 -38.02 23.18 28.46
CA LYS A 861 -38.11 24.65 28.60
C LYS A 861 -37.57 25.17 29.94
N PRO A 862 -37.94 24.65 31.13
CA PRO A 862 -37.39 25.11 32.41
C PRO A 862 -35.87 24.89 32.53
N HIS A 863 -35.34 23.84 31.90
CA HIS A 863 -33.90 23.59 31.88
C HIS A 863 -33.18 24.56 30.93
N LEU A 864 -33.76 24.87 29.77
CA LEU A 864 -33.21 25.83 28.80
C LEU A 864 -33.17 27.25 29.38
N GLU A 865 -34.26 27.71 29.99
CA GLU A 865 -34.34 29.03 30.64
C GLU A 865 -33.26 29.19 31.72
N ARG A 866 -33.06 28.17 32.54
CA ARG A 866 -31.98 28.12 33.55
C ARG A 866 -30.58 28.10 32.93
N LEU A 867 -30.36 27.36 31.84
CA LEU A 867 -29.04 27.24 31.19
C LEU A 867 -28.65 28.51 30.43
N VAL A 868 -29.59 29.25 29.84
CA VAL A 868 -29.31 30.54 29.17
C VAL A 868 -28.94 31.63 30.17
N ALA A 869 -29.52 31.61 31.37
CA ALA A 869 -29.24 32.58 32.43
C ALA A 869 -27.87 32.39 33.12
N ASP A 870 -27.24 31.23 32.95
CA ASP A 870 -25.95 30.88 33.54
C ASP A 870 -24.79 31.38 32.67
N SER A 871 -23.78 32.02 33.26
CA SER A 871 -22.61 32.55 32.55
C SER A 871 -21.52 31.52 32.29
N HIS A 872 -21.65 30.28 32.77
CA HIS A 872 -20.67 29.22 32.54
C HIS A 872 -20.60 28.75 31.06
N GLU A 873 -19.38 28.60 30.55
CA GLU A 873 -19.09 28.20 29.17
C GLU A 873 -19.75 26.87 28.76
N SER A 874 -19.74 25.87 29.65
CA SER A 874 -20.29 24.54 29.36
C SER A 874 -21.81 24.49 29.36
N THR A 875 -22.49 25.32 30.15
CA THR A 875 -23.96 25.43 30.15
C THR A 875 -24.44 26.21 28.94
N GLN A 876 -23.73 27.27 28.55
CA GLN A 876 -23.93 27.99 27.29
C GLN A 876 -23.72 27.10 26.05
N ARG A 877 -22.68 26.25 26.01
CA ARG A 877 -22.50 25.23 24.96
C ARG A 877 -23.69 24.27 24.89
N CYS A 878 -24.10 23.70 26.02
CA CYS A 878 -25.20 22.75 26.11
C CYS A 878 -26.50 23.34 25.57
N VAL A 879 -26.87 24.55 25.98
CA VAL A 879 -28.11 25.20 25.51
C VAL A 879 -28.03 25.62 24.04
N ALA A 880 -26.86 26.06 23.55
CA ALA A 880 -26.66 26.36 22.13
C ALA A 880 -26.83 25.11 21.25
N GLU A 881 -26.32 23.96 21.66
CA GLU A 881 -26.50 22.68 20.93
C GLU A 881 -27.97 22.25 20.90
N ILE A 882 -28.69 22.35 22.02
CA ILE A 882 -30.12 21.99 22.08
C ILE A 882 -30.97 22.96 21.23
N ILE A 883 -30.73 24.27 21.33
CA ILE A 883 -31.44 25.28 20.52
C ILE A 883 -31.16 25.09 19.03
N ALA A 884 -29.90 24.85 18.63
CA ALA A 884 -29.56 24.54 17.24
C ALA A 884 -30.22 23.24 16.75
N GLY A 885 -30.34 22.24 17.62
CA GLY A 885 -31.09 21.00 17.37
C GLY A 885 -32.59 21.24 17.18
N LEU A 886 -33.20 22.07 18.03
CA LEU A 886 -34.62 22.46 17.98
C LEU A 886 -34.94 23.21 16.68
N ILE A 887 -34.18 24.26 16.36
CA ILE A 887 -34.35 25.05 15.13
C ILE A 887 -34.18 24.18 13.87
N ARG A 888 -33.22 23.25 13.86
CA ARG A 888 -33.05 22.28 12.75
C ARG A 888 -34.07 21.14 12.79
N GLY A 889 -34.80 20.98 13.89
CA GLY A 889 -35.86 20.00 14.09
C GLY A 889 -37.21 20.49 13.57
N SER A 890 -37.54 21.75 13.84
CA SER A 890 -38.82 22.41 13.49
C SER A 890 -39.03 22.67 11.99
N LYS A 891 -38.02 22.38 11.16
CA LYS A 891 -38.03 22.43 9.68
C LYS A 891 -39.32 21.94 9.00
N HIS A 892 -39.97 20.92 9.55
CA HIS A 892 -41.17 20.30 8.98
C HIS A 892 -42.40 20.43 9.88
N TRP A 893 -42.40 21.39 10.80
CA TRP A 893 -43.53 21.66 11.69
C TRP A 893 -44.62 22.50 11.03
N THR A 894 -45.81 22.48 11.62
CA THR A 894 -46.93 23.37 11.28
C THR A 894 -46.64 24.80 11.72
N PHE A 895 -47.21 25.79 11.03
CA PHE A 895 -47.11 27.21 11.38
C PHE A 895 -47.37 27.49 12.87
N GLU A 896 -48.46 26.92 13.41
CA GLU A 896 -48.88 27.02 14.82
C GLU A 896 -47.91 26.40 15.85
N LYS A 897 -46.93 25.60 15.42
CA LYS A 897 -45.88 25.03 16.29
C LYS A 897 -44.55 25.78 16.17
N VAL A 898 -44.40 26.64 15.16
CA VAL A 898 -43.17 27.42 14.90
C VAL A 898 -43.30 28.85 15.41
N MET A 899 -44.51 29.41 15.39
CA MET A 899 -44.88 30.74 15.86
C MET A 899 -45.50 30.70 17.26
#